data_AF-A0A662WR59-F1
#
_entry.id   AF-A0A662WR59-F1
#
_cell.length_a   1.000
_cell.length_b   1.000
_cell.length_c   1.000
_cell.angle_alpha   90.00
_cell.angle_beta   90.00
_cell.angle_gamma   90.00
#
_symmetry.space_group_name_H-M   'P 1'
#
loop_
_entity.id
_entity.type
_entity.pdbx_description
1 polymer ?
#
loop_
_entity_poly.entity_id
_entity_poly.type
_entity_poly.pdbx_seq_one_letter_code
_entity_poly.pdbx_strand_id
1 'polypeptide(L)'
;LLLPLLAALSVALTAMYVADVVSTKRFPSDCEMTYSWPVYTPVNWVSHPKYSLYQVDMQYASERLTGVPVLFLPGHRGSYKQARSLSRHLWDVGPSLFDVFALDFEQESSGLNGLFLSEQAAFVNDAVRAILRQYKRQNKAEVARSSKGKSQLVLPESVVIVAHSMGGVVARTAELLPNYKRRSIQHVIGLGVPYANPSFPFDTEMGAVYGRMHAKADDDVVYVSITGGHKDTLVHAPLSSVDSVAPPSRGFAALTAAMPAVQLPIDHFCLLWCHQLLKVVAQSLHAVVDLETRELLSDPQERLALAQHVLLDGNQVEEEDVHDAGVSNVALHRIFVSQGYHTDEIASYGLLLPQFLTHLLRSRLMTLLVIMYALALQIFGVQIAQWQTRFNLQSSGSASPEDANQENFPSFTSMLHPTAHVPGAFKSGVTFVLETLRGGHPVGIRYGLSTTTMTAAASTVAVAAVALFTVSGKSETSKPMWLTTERLTASATTIAELTVLYLYALGLLYAFTMVFSAVQRFVLSPILSFLDGRTDGLRLRWWLFIGFVHAVVLVLGHIESLAPFAVYAVGSSRLLALVVLADFAVFLLHLLALGGNPNGTLDQQRMNRSLFAVLWLSLFPWIGKIVYFAEAAVSTQPEFSSERLLEGSGYAVILMLLTFLSCLSLDQMVPLPPTAFFGASSGQDAASVYGLAASSSGKRGNPVKITAENCPKCIFEDGGPGAILEEFNDRTTRRIVTGKTGEVVYTGPTFRVVSCDCVYRFQKSRDFCDFCIRSCRLCGGGNGNFQEAAKYKDFLEDSQMDLAMHALVAVVFQICAAVQFTYGLNRPYHLSFYLTPLCALALVVYHLVLRHPIEARRAKNKQRKKTNKATKKKKASPSKTKSKNNSEQNAFKTAENTSTPASKKKKKRKSGTSSASPLIEEVSAHS
;
A
#
# COMPACT_ATOMS: atom_id res chain seq x y z
N LEU A 1 -29.78 9.94 -0.61
CA LEU A 1 -29.43 10.74 -1.80
C LEU A 1 -27.98 11.23 -1.80
N LEU A 2 -27.47 11.83 -0.70
CA LEU A 2 -26.16 12.49 -0.65
C LEU A 2 -24.97 11.70 -1.22
N LEU A 3 -24.75 10.45 -0.80
CA LEU A 3 -23.58 9.66 -1.25
C LEU A 3 -23.56 9.39 -2.77
N PRO A 4 -24.65 8.91 -3.42
CA PRO A 4 -24.75 8.86 -4.87
C PRO A 4 -24.48 10.19 -5.58
N LEU A 5 -24.92 11.32 -5.03
CA LEU A 5 -24.67 12.65 -5.61
C LEU A 5 -23.20 13.07 -5.48
N LEU A 6 -22.57 12.86 -4.32
CA LEU A 6 -21.13 13.07 -4.13
C LEU A 6 -20.29 12.17 -5.04
N ALA A 7 -20.72 10.92 -5.25
CA ALA A 7 -20.07 9.99 -6.16
C ALA A 7 -20.20 10.42 -7.63
N ALA A 8 -21.39 10.83 -8.07
CA ALA A 8 -21.61 11.35 -9.42
C ALA A 8 -20.80 12.64 -9.67
N LEU A 9 -20.79 13.58 -8.71
CA LEU A 9 -19.98 14.79 -8.77
C LEU A 9 -18.48 14.46 -8.80
N SER A 10 -18.02 13.51 -7.98
CA SER A 10 -16.60 13.12 -7.96
C SER A 10 -16.18 12.46 -9.27
N VAL A 11 -16.98 11.55 -9.81
CA VAL A 11 -16.72 10.92 -11.12
C VAL A 11 -16.73 11.98 -12.24
N ALA A 12 -17.64 12.96 -12.19
CA ALA A 12 -17.65 14.06 -13.15
C ALA A 12 -16.40 14.95 -13.04
N LEU A 13 -15.98 15.32 -11.83
CA LEU A 13 -14.73 16.06 -11.58
C LEU A 13 -13.50 15.27 -12.05
N THR A 14 -13.44 13.96 -11.81
CA THR A 14 -12.38 13.10 -12.36
C THR A 14 -12.40 13.06 -13.89
N ALA A 15 -13.58 12.95 -14.51
CA ALA A 15 -13.73 12.89 -15.95
C ALA A 15 -13.32 14.21 -16.62
N MET A 16 -13.70 15.36 -16.05
CA MET A 16 -13.27 16.68 -16.50
C MET A 16 -11.75 16.86 -16.32
N TYR A 17 -11.19 16.48 -15.17
CA TYR A 17 -9.72 16.52 -14.96
C TYR A 17 -8.95 15.66 -15.97
N VAL A 18 -9.45 14.47 -16.29
CA VAL A 18 -8.83 13.60 -17.32
C VAL A 18 -9.00 14.19 -18.72
N ALA A 19 -10.14 14.80 -19.04
CA ALA A 19 -10.35 15.50 -20.31
C ALA A 19 -9.41 16.72 -20.45
N ASP A 20 -9.23 17.50 -19.39
CA ASP A 20 -8.31 18.64 -19.32
C ASP A 20 -6.86 18.21 -19.53
N VAL A 21 -6.40 17.18 -18.82
CA VAL A 21 -5.05 16.59 -19.01
C VAL A 21 -4.87 16.03 -20.43
N VAL A 22 -5.92 15.51 -21.07
CA VAL A 22 -5.90 15.08 -22.47
C VAL A 22 -5.90 16.26 -23.45
N SER A 23 -6.59 17.36 -23.15
CA SER A 23 -6.57 18.61 -23.94
C SER A 23 -5.17 19.20 -23.95
N THR A 24 -4.60 19.45 -22.77
CA THR A 24 -3.23 19.95 -22.56
C THR A 24 -2.17 19.10 -23.27
N LYS A 25 -2.32 17.76 -23.26
CA LYS A 25 -1.41 16.84 -23.97
C LYS A 25 -1.58 16.82 -25.50
N ARG A 26 -2.74 17.23 -26.01
CA ARG A 26 -3.03 17.33 -27.45
C ARG A 26 -2.77 18.72 -28.02
N PHE A 27 -2.62 19.73 -27.17
CA PHE A 27 -2.26 21.07 -27.58
C PHE A 27 -0.94 21.05 -28.38
N PRO A 28 -0.87 21.67 -29.58
CA PRO A 28 0.33 21.71 -30.41
C PRO A 28 1.57 22.20 -29.64
N SER A 29 2.75 21.86 -30.14
CA SER A 29 4.00 22.41 -29.63
C SER A 29 4.65 23.16 -30.77
N ASP A 30 4.67 24.49 -30.68
CA ASP A 30 5.32 25.37 -31.66
C ASP A 30 6.84 25.47 -31.42
N CYS A 31 7.38 24.60 -30.56
CA CYS A 31 8.82 24.50 -30.35
C CYS A 31 9.46 23.64 -31.45
N GLU A 32 10.50 24.18 -32.07
CA GLU A 32 11.18 23.55 -33.19
C GLU A 32 12.10 22.41 -32.73
N MET A 33 12.34 21.45 -33.62
CA MET A 33 13.17 20.27 -33.34
C MET A 33 14.66 20.60 -33.46
N THR A 34 15.44 20.41 -32.39
CA THR A 34 16.90 20.55 -32.45
C THR A 34 17.53 19.32 -33.13
N TYR A 35 17.83 19.43 -34.43
CA TYR A 35 18.58 18.45 -35.20
C TYR A 35 20.06 18.42 -34.80
N SER A 36 20.62 17.22 -34.61
CA SER A 36 21.97 17.02 -34.06
C SER A 36 22.64 15.76 -34.61
N TRP A 37 23.98 15.78 -34.67
CA TRP A 37 24.82 14.66 -35.10
C TRP A 37 25.86 14.32 -34.00
N PRO A 38 25.40 13.82 -32.84
CA PRO A 38 26.28 13.52 -31.72
C PRO A 38 27.13 12.26 -31.98
N VAL A 39 28.40 12.33 -31.57
CA VAL A 39 29.30 11.19 -31.44
C VAL A 39 29.43 10.88 -29.95
N TYR A 40 29.14 9.64 -29.56
CA TYR A 40 29.19 9.20 -28.16
C TYR A 40 30.39 8.30 -27.93
N THR A 41 31.39 8.83 -27.23
CA THR A 41 32.64 8.12 -26.95
C THR A 41 32.59 7.59 -25.51
N PRO A 42 32.51 6.27 -25.27
CA PRO A 42 32.54 5.73 -23.90
C PRO A 42 33.92 5.93 -23.27
N VAL A 43 33.97 6.47 -22.05
CA VAL A 43 35.24 6.86 -21.41
C VAL A 43 35.53 6.06 -20.13
N ASN A 44 36.49 5.14 -20.25
CA ASN A 44 36.91 4.21 -19.19
C ASN A 44 37.76 4.88 -18.08
N TRP A 45 37.43 6.11 -17.67
CA TRP A 45 38.14 6.88 -16.62
C TRP A 45 37.57 6.62 -15.22
N VAL A 46 36.37 6.05 -15.15
CA VAL A 46 35.70 5.52 -13.96
C VAL A 46 35.25 4.09 -14.29
N SER A 47 35.31 3.20 -13.30
CA SER A 47 34.83 1.82 -13.44
C SER A 47 33.74 1.56 -12.42
N HIS A 48 32.59 1.09 -12.88
CA HIS A 48 31.39 0.84 -12.07
C HIS A 48 30.62 -0.33 -12.71
N PRO A 49 30.01 -1.25 -11.94
CA PRO A 49 29.44 -2.50 -12.47
C PRO A 49 28.11 -2.33 -13.24
N LYS A 50 27.56 -1.11 -13.29
CA LYS A 50 26.26 -0.80 -13.91
C LYS A 50 26.38 0.44 -14.81
N TYR A 51 26.37 1.62 -14.19
CA TYR A 51 26.45 2.91 -14.87
C TYR A 51 27.75 3.14 -15.64
N SER A 52 27.67 3.97 -16.67
CA SER A 52 28.80 4.35 -17.53
C SER A 52 28.84 5.87 -17.81
N LEU A 53 29.98 6.36 -18.29
CA LEU A 53 30.24 7.76 -18.63
C LEU A 53 30.62 7.85 -20.11
N TYR A 54 30.01 8.79 -20.83
CA TYR A 54 30.30 9.10 -22.22
C TYR A 54 30.78 10.54 -22.36
N GLN A 55 31.70 10.78 -23.28
CA GLN A 55 31.92 12.09 -23.89
C GLN A 55 30.97 12.25 -25.10
N VAL A 56 30.51 13.48 -25.34
CA VAL A 56 29.48 13.82 -26.32
C VAL A 56 29.99 14.92 -27.25
N ASP A 57 30.64 14.53 -28.33
CA ASP A 57 31.17 15.43 -29.35
C ASP A 57 30.14 15.65 -30.48
N MET A 58 30.29 16.69 -31.31
CA MET A 58 29.47 16.89 -32.52
C MET A 58 30.28 16.57 -33.78
N GLN A 59 29.66 15.89 -34.75
CA GLN A 59 30.21 15.51 -36.06
C GLN A 59 31.38 14.50 -36.02
N TYR A 60 32.39 14.72 -35.17
CA TYR A 60 33.59 13.90 -35.02
C TYR A 60 33.99 13.81 -33.54
N ALA A 61 34.63 12.71 -33.13
CA ALA A 61 35.11 12.55 -31.76
C ALA A 61 36.34 13.43 -31.49
N SER A 62 36.46 13.96 -30.25
CA SER A 62 37.67 14.66 -29.79
C SER A 62 38.39 13.88 -28.70
N GLU A 63 39.70 13.65 -28.86
CA GLU A 63 40.52 13.11 -27.77
C GLU A 63 41.03 14.20 -26.80
N ARG A 64 40.92 15.49 -27.16
CA ARG A 64 41.53 16.59 -26.41
C ARG A 64 40.47 17.42 -25.69
N LEU A 65 40.55 17.44 -24.36
CA LEU A 65 39.74 18.31 -23.52
C LEU A 65 40.39 19.69 -23.44
N THR A 66 39.63 20.73 -23.77
CA THR A 66 40.13 22.12 -23.78
C THR A 66 39.11 23.17 -23.34
N GLY A 67 37.85 22.79 -23.15
CA GLY A 67 36.76 23.68 -22.76
C GLY A 67 36.35 23.50 -21.30
N VAL A 68 35.27 24.19 -20.94
CA VAL A 68 34.57 24.00 -19.66
C VAL A 68 33.93 22.61 -19.64
N PRO A 69 34.18 21.78 -18.62
CA PRO A 69 33.51 20.48 -18.50
C PRO A 69 32.05 20.64 -18.12
N VAL A 70 31.15 20.14 -18.98
CA VAL A 70 29.70 20.08 -18.73
C VAL A 70 29.27 18.62 -18.62
N LEU A 71 28.65 18.23 -17.50
CA LEU A 71 28.13 16.88 -17.30
C LEU A 71 26.60 16.87 -17.32
N PHE A 72 26.06 16.16 -18.30
CA PHE A 72 24.63 15.92 -18.45
C PHE A 72 24.16 14.73 -17.59
N LEU A 73 23.10 14.93 -16.82
CA LEU A 73 22.46 13.90 -15.97
C LEU A 73 21.05 13.58 -16.47
N PRO A 74 20.78 12.34 -16.94
CA PRO A 74 19.47 11.96 -17.46
C PRO A 74 18.39 11.78 -16.39
N GLY A 75 17.14 11.84 -16.83
CA GLY A 75 15.95 11.70 -15.97
C GLY A 75 15.55 10.26 -15.63
N HIS A 76 14.38 10.11 -15.00
CA HIS A 76 13.73 8.80 -14.80
C HIS A 76 13.60 8.06 -16.14
N ARG A 77 14.19 6.87 -16.24
CA ARG A 77 14.27 6.05 -17.47
C ARG A 77 14.88 6.77 -18.67
N GLY A 78 15.69 7.80 -18.42
CA GLY A 78 16.50 8.48 -19.43
C GLY A 78 17.80 7.74 -19.73
N SER A 79 18.43 8.08 -20.84
CA SER A 79 19.79 7.63 -21.20
C SER A 79 20.65 8.85 -21.53
N TYR A 80 21.98 8.68 -21.51
CA TYR A 80 22.98 9.69 -21.89
C TYR A 80 22.66 10.43 -23.20
N LYS A 81 21.94 9.78 -24.13
CA LYS A 81 21.54 10.33 -25.42
C LYS A 81 20.63 11.56 -25.33
N GLN A 82 19.97 11.77 -24.19
CA GLN A 82 19.19 12.97 -23.89
C GLN A 82 20.03 14.27 -23.98
N ALA A 83 21.35 14.21 -23.79
CA ALA A 83 22.26 15.36 -23.91
C ALA A 83 22.31 15.99 -25.33
N ARG A 84 21.98 15.23 -26.39
CA ARG A 84 22.31 15.54 -27.79
C ARG A 84 21.99 16.96 -28.25
N SER A 85 20.81 17.45 -27.89
CA SER A 85 20.28 18.70 -28.40
C SER A 85 20.88 19.89 -27.67
N LEU A 86 21.13 19.77 -26.36
CA LEU A 86 21.92 20.75 -25.61
C LEU A 86 23.36 20.81 -26.15
N SER A 87 24.01 19.65 -26.32
CA SER A 87 25.38 19.55 -26.86
C SER A 87 25.50 20.20 -28.25
N ARG A 88 24.45 20.11 -29.07
CA ARG A 88 24.37 20.78 -30.39
C ARG A 88 24.39 22.30 -30.28
N HIS A 89 23.62 22.89 -29.35
CA HIS A 89 23.59 24.34 -29.13
C HIS A 89 24.87 24.86 -28.46
N LEU A 90 25.44 24.11 -27.51
CA LEU A 90 26.75 24.44 -26.92
C LEU A 90 27.86 24.48 -27.99
N TRP A 91 27.82 23.57 -28.98
CA TRP A 91 28.70 23.60 -30.14
C TRP A 91 28.46 24.79 -31.07
N ASP A 92 27.20 25.21 -31.29
CA ASP A 92 26.90 26.41 -32.09
C ASP A 92 27.42 27.69 -31.45
N VAL A 93 27.46 27.75 -30.12
CA VAL A 93 28.05 28.88 -29.39
C VAL A 93 29.59 28.81 -29.39
N GLY A 94 30.19 27.62 -29.29
CA GLY A 94 31.64 27.47 -29.36
C GLY A 94 32.12 26.01 -29.49
N PRO A 95 32.57 25.55 -30.68
CA PRO A 95 32.96 24.15 -30.93
C PRO A 95 34.09 23.57 -30.07
N SER A 96 34.85 24.41 -29.35
CA SER A 96 35.87 23.98 -28.37
C SER A 96 35.74 24.68 -27.01
N LEU A 97 34.60 25.33 -26.74
CA LEU A 97 34.37 26.08 -25.50
C LEU A 97 33.84 25.17 -24.38
N PHE A 98 33.06 24.14 -24.73
CA PHE A 98 32.48 23.18 -23.79
C PHE A 98 32.88 21.76 -24.16
N ASP A 99 33.51 21.03 -23.24
CA ASP A 99 33.69 19.59 -23.38
C ASP A 99 32.50 18.90 -22.68
N VAL A 100 31.60 18.31 -23.47
CA VAL A 100 30.33 17.77 -22.95
C VAL A 100 30.44 16.28 -22.64
N PHE A 101 29.93 15.91 -21.46
CA PHE A 101 29.85 14.55 -20.95
C PHE A 101 28.40 14.19 -20.63
N ALA A 102 28.08 12.90 -20.58
CA ALA A 102 26.78 12.40 -20.16
C ALA A 102 26.91 11.06 -19.44
N LEU A 103 26.13 10.85 -18.37
CA LEU A 103 26.04 9.55 -17.70
C LEU A 103 24.96 8.67 -18.33
N ASP A 104 25.20 7.36 -18.39
CA ASP A 104 24.12 6.38 -18.50
C ASP A 104 23.83 5.77 -17.13
N PHE A 105 22.57 5.84 -16.72
CA PHE A 105 22.04 5.22 -15.51
C PHE A 105 21.27 3.93 -15.81
N GLU A 106 21.56 3.27 -16.94
CA GLU A 106 20.91 2.02 -17.39
C GLU A 106 19.37 2.15 -17.50
N GLN A 107 18.87 3.37 -17.74
CA GLN A 107 17.44 3.71 -17.83
C GLN A 107 16.60 3.24 -16.63
N GLU A 108 17.16 3.25 -15.42
CA GLU A 108 16.46 2.94 -14.16
C GLU A 108 15.22 3.81 -13.92
N SER A 109 14.25 3.23 -13.20
CA SER A 109 13.05 3.94 -12.73
C SER A 109 13.31 4.84 -11.51
N SER A 110 14.35 5.68 -11.53
CA SER A 110 14.79 6.52 -10.41
C SER A 110 13.68 7.38 -9.80
N GLY A 111 12.75 7.89 -10.61
CA GLY A 111 11.56 8.63 -10.15
C GLY A 111 10.54 7.86 -9.31
N LEU A 112 10.72 6.54 -9.11
CA LEU A 112 9.85 5.68 -8.32
C LEU A 112 10.52 5.09 -7.06
N ASN A 113 11.84 5.19 -6.91
CA ASN A 113 12.57 4.59 -5.78
C ASN A 113 13.85 5.37 -5.43
N GLY A 114 14.02 5.75 -4.16
CA GLY A 114 15.15 6.57 -3.69
C GLY A 114 16.49 5.85 -3.58
N LEU A 115 16.53 4.52 -3.71
CA LEU A 115 17.77 3.74 -3.76
C LEU A 115 18.57 4.08 -5.02
N PHE A 116 17.92 4.04 -6.19
CA PHE A 116 18.53 4.45 -7.46
C PHE A 116 19.11 5.87 -7.38
N LEU A 117 18.39 6.84 -6.80
CA LEU A 117 18.91 8.20 -6.64
C LEU A 117 20.20 8.26 -5.81
N SER A 118 20.33 7.40 -4.80
CA SER A 118 21.49 7.35 -3.93
C SER A 118 22.69 6.65 -4.59
N GLU A 119 22.44 5.60 -5.37
CA GLU A 119 23.45 4.86 -6.15
C GLU A 119 23.95 5.71 -7.34
N GLN A 120 23.04 6.31 -8.11
CA GLN A 120 23.34 7.27 -9.18
C GLN A 120 24.17 8.46 -8.65
N ALA A 121 23.81 9.02 -7.49
CA ALA A 121 24.50 10.15 -6.89
C ALA A 121 25.93 9.82 -6.43
N ALA A 122 26.17 8.61 -5.92
CA ALA A 122 27.51 8.15 -5.59
C ALA A 122 28.39 8.10 -6.85
N PHE A 123 27.84 7.62 -7.97
CA PHE A 123 28.53 7.56 -9.25
C PHE A 123 28.75 8.93 -9.91
N VAL A 124 27.83 9.90 -9.76
CA VAL A 124 28.06 11.30 -10.20
C VAL A 124 29.34 11.85 -9.56
N ASN A 125 29.53 11.65 -8.25
CA ASN A 125 30.73 12.10 -7.57
C ASN A 125 32.01 11.40 -8.07
N ASP A 126 31.94 10.12 -8.41
CA ASP A 126 33.07 9.37 -8.98
C ASP A 126 33.40 9.81 -10.42
N ALA A 127 32.38 10.08 -11.24
CA ALA A 127 32.51 10.60 -12.60
C ALA A 127 33.05 12.03 -12.63
N VAL A 128 32.53 12.96 -11.80
CA VAL A 128 33.06 14.32 -11.65
C VAL A 128 34.54 14.27 -11.22
N ARG A 129 34.88 13.42 -10.24
CA ARG A 129 36.29 13.22 -9.86
C ARG A 129 37.12 12.58 -11.00
N ALA A 130 36.55 11.74 -11.86
CA ALA A 130 37.25 11.19 -13.02
C ALA A 130 37.54 12.24 -14.10
N ILE A 131 36.54 13.05 -14.47
CA ILE A 131 36.67 14.17 -15.43
C ILE A 131 37.78 15.13 -14.97
N LEU A 132 37.71 15.63 -13.73
CA LEU A 132 38.71 16.57 -13.19
C LEU A 132 40.13 15.97 -13.08
N ARG A 133 40.26 14.65 -12.93
CA ARG A 133 41.55 13.94 -13.01
C ARG A 133 42.06 13.84 -14.45
N GLN A 134 41.17 13.71 -15.44
CA GLN A 134 41.53 13.60 -16.85
C GLN A 134 42.13 14.91 -17.41
N TYR A 135 41.55 16.08 -17.12
CA TYR A 135 42.18 17.38 -17.46
C TYR A 135 43.60 17.47 -16.87
N LYS A 136 43.75 17.14 -15.59
CA LYS A 136 45.05 17.16 -14.90
C LYS A 136 46.04 16.11 -15.47
N ARG A 137 45.57 15.06 -16.14
CA ARG A 137 46.40 14.09 -16.88
C ARG A 137 46.80 14.61 -18.27
N GLN A 138 45.86 15.15 -19.04
CA GLN A 138 46.14 15.68 -20.38
C GLN A 138 47.05 16.92 -20.34
N ASN A 139 46.76 17.88 -19.44
CA ASN A 139 47.59 19.06 -19.21
C ASN A 139 49.05 18.67 -18.88
N LYS A 140 49.28 17.73 -17.95
CA LYS A 140 50.62 17.22 -17.64
C LYS A 140 51.31 16.56 -18.84
N ALA A 141 50.59 15.79 -19.64
CA ALA A 141 51.13 15.19 -20.86
C ALA A 141 51.46 16.24 -21.94
N GLU A 142 50.71 17.34 -22.00
CA GLU A 142 51.00 18.47 -22.88
C GLU A 142 52.22 19.27 -22.42
N VAL A 143 52.33 19.60 -21.12
CA VAL A 143 53.54 20.23 -20.55
C VAL A 143 54.78 19.39 -20.84
N ALA A 144 54.71 18.07 -20.65
CA ALA A 144 55.83 17.16 -20.90
C ALA A 144 56.21 17.00 -22.39
N ARG A 145 55.32 17.37 -23.32
CA ARG A 145 55.58 17.41 -24.77
C ARG A 145 55.96 18.80 -25.27
N SER A 146 55.68 19.85 -24.51
CA SER A 146 55.89 21.25 -24.90
C SER A 146 57.33 21.69 -24.65
N SER A 147 58.08 21.92 -25.73
CA SER A 147 59.47 22.45 -25.67
C SER A 147 59.62 23.81 -24.98
N LYS A 148 58.50 24.48 -24.65
CA LYS A 148 58.44 25.75 -23.92
C LYS A 148 58.05 25.61 -22.44
N GLY A 149 57.79 24.38 -21.95
CA GLY A 149 57.55 24.10 -20.52
C GLY A 149 56.26 24.68 -19.91
N LYS A 150 55.44 25.40 -20.69
CA LYS A 150 54.12 25.90 -20.29
C LYS A 150 53.02 25.13 -21.02
N SER A 151 51.94 24.80 -20.29
CA SER A 151 50.62 24.59 -20.90
C SER A 151 49.97 25.95 -21.10
N GLN A 152 49.07 26.02 -22.09
CA GLN A 152 48.20 27.17 -22.32
C GLN A 152 46.79 26.94 -21.74
N LEU A 153 46.54 25.81 -21.09
CA LEU A 153 45.25 25.44 -20.50
C LEU A 153 45.23 25.70 -18.98
N VAL A 154 44.20 26.40 -18.51
CA VAL A 154 43.81 26.41 -17.09
C VAL A 154 43.26 25.02 -16.71
N LEU A 155 43.16 24.71 -15.42
CA LEU A 155 42.85 23.37 -14.93
C LEU A 155 41.55 23.37 -14.12
N PRO A 156 40.40 22.99 -14.73
CA PRO A 156 39.09 23.12 -14.09
C PRO A 156 39.07 22.55 -12.68
N GLU A 157 38.60 23.38 -11.74
CA GLU A 157 38.36 23.02 -10.34
C GLU A 157 37.03 22.26 -10.16
N SER A 158 36.05 22.56 -11.01
CA SER A 158 34.66 22.11 -10.95
C SER A 158 34.09 21.70 -12.31
N VAL A 159 32.95 21.00 -12.30
CA VAL A 159 32.17 20.60 -13.47
C VAL A 159 30.80 21.28 -13.41
N VAL A 160 30.33 21.79 -14.54
CA VAL A 160 28.96 22.33 -14.68
C VAL A 160 27.99 21.17 -14.82
N ILE A 161 26.89 21.18 -14.09
CA ILE A 161 25.84 20.15 -14.20
C ILE A 161 24.68 20.69 -15.01
N VAL A 162 24.20 19.92 -16.00
CA VAL A 162 22.88 20.14 -16.60
C VAL A 162 22.08 18.86 -16.47
N ALA A 163 20.89 18.94 -15.89
CA ALA A 163 20.19 17.76 -15.40
C ALA A 163 18.71 17.81 -15.75
N HIS A 164 18.16 16.68 -16.21
CA HIS A 164 16.75 16.55 -16.54
C HIS A 164 16.00 15.77 -15.45
N SER A 165 14.81 16.23 -15.08
CA SER A 165 13.89 15.46 -14.23
C SER A 165 14.59 15.00 -12.93
N MET A 166 14.55 13.71 -12.62
CA MET A 166 15.24 13.15 -11.45
C MET A 166 16.76 13.36 -11.44
N GLY A 167 17.43 13.60 -12.58
CA GLY A 167 18.87 13.84 -12.63
C GLY A 167 19.31 15.04 -11.79
N GLY A 168 18.47 16.07 -11.60
CA GLY A 168 18.79 17.20 -10.72
C GLY A 168 18.62 16.87 -9.23
N VAL A 169 17.70 15.94 -8.91
CA VAL A 169 17.56 15.34 -7.58
C VAL A 169 18.81 14.50 -7.25
N VAL A 170 19.33 13.77 -8.25
CA VAL A 170 20.62 13.05 -8.15
C VAL A 170 21.78 14.02 -7.91
N ALA A 171 21.87 15.14 -8.65
CA ALA A 171 22.89 16.16 -8.45
C ALA A 171 22.90 16.70 -7.02
N ARG A 172 21.76 17.16 -6.51
CA ARG A 172 21.64 17.66 -5.13
C ARG A 172 21.90 16.56 -4.09
N THR A 173 21.55 15.31 -4.39
CA THR A 173 21.87 14.17 -3.51
C THR A 173 23.38 13.92 -3.46
N ALA A 174 24.08 14.03 -4.59
CA ALA A 174 25.52 13.80 -4.68
C ALA A 174 26.32 14.77 -3.80
N GLU A 175 25.93 16.05 -3.76
CA GLU A 175 26.53 17.09 -2.91
C GLU A 175 26.42 16.81 -1.39
N LEU A 176 25.54 15.89 -0.99
CA LEU A 176 25.31 15.46 0.40
C LEU A 176 26.00 14.13 0.75
N LEU A 177 26.62 13.43 -0.21
CA LEU A 177 27.28 12.15 0.03
C LEU A 177 28.74 12.31 0.52
N PRO A 178 29.26 11.40 1.36
CA PRO A 178 30.64 11.46 1.87
C PRO A 178 31.74 11.43 0.79
N ASN A 179 31.41 11.00 -0.43
CA ASN A 179 32.35 10.95 -1.56
C ASN A 179 32.33 12.22 -2.44
N TYR A 180 31.61 13.29 -2.05
CA TYR A 180 31.63 14.57 -2.74
C TYR A 180 32.97 15.30 -2.58
N LYS A 181 33.54 15.83 -3.68
CA LYS A 181 34.64 16.80 -3.60
C LYS A 181 34.01 18.18 -3.41
N ARG A 182 34.23 18.84 -2.28
CA ARG A 182 33.72 20.21 -2.06
C ARG A 182 34.11 21.13 -3.23
N ARG A 183 33.14 21.93 -3.71
CA ARG A 183 33.24 22.80 -4.89
C ARG A 183 33.61 22.08 -6.20
N SER A 184 33.42 20.77 -6.34
CA SER A 184 33.51 20.12 -7.66
C SER A 184 32.25 20.29 -8.51
N ILE A 185 31.14 20.72 -7.90
CA ILE A 185 29.96 21.25 -8.57
C ILE A 185 29.80 22.69 -8.05
N GLN A 186 29.46 23.64 -8.93
CA GLN A 186 29.35 25.08 -8.60
C GLN A 186 28.22 25.81 -9.35
N HIS A 187 27.65 25.19 -10.40
CA HIS A 187 26.51 25.71 -11.17
C HIS A 187 25.72 24.51 -11.72
N VAL A 188 24.39 24.51 -11.51
CA VAL A 188 23.48 23.42 -11.85
C VAL A 188 22.26 23.98 -12.59
N ILE A 189 22.05 23.58 -13.84
CA ILE A 189 20.82 23.88 -14.59
C ILE A 189 19.91 22.65 -14.57
N GLY A 190 18.74 22.78 -13.95
CA GLY A 190 17.70 21.75 -13.88
C GLY A 190 16.58 21.99 -14.88
N LEU A 191 16.34 21.03 -15.78
CA LEU A 191 15.23 21.03 -16.72
C LEU A 191 14.11 20.11 -16.21
N GLY A 192 13.00 20.71 -15.74
CA GLY A 192 11.85 19.98 -15.20
C GLY A 192 12.18 19.14 -13.96
N VAL A 193 13.10 19.62 -13.11
CA VAL A 193 13.59 18.88 -11.93
C VAL A 193 12.66 19.08 -10.73
N PRO A 194 12.09 18.03 -10.12
CA PRO A 194 11.20 18.15 -8.98
C PRO A 194 11.99 18.38 -7.66
N TYR A 195 12.62 19.54 -7.47
CA TYR A 195 13.41 19.84 -6.26
C TYR A 195 12.57 19.93 -4.96
N ALA A 196 11.36 20.50 -5.02
CA ALA A 196 10.57 20.81 -3.83
C ALA A 196 9.90 19.57 -3.22
N ASN A 197 9.38 18.64 -4.03
CA ASN A 197 8.80 17.36 -3.61
C ASN A 197 8.81 16.37 -4.79
N PRO A 198 8.88 15.05 -4.58
CA PRO A 198 8.83 14.07 -5.66
C PRO A 198 7.43 14.01 -6.30
N SER A 199 7.38 13.83 -7.63
CA SER A 199 6.11 13.60 -8.35
C SER A 199 5.41 12.29 -7.94
N PHE A 200 6.20 11.26 -7.62
CA PHE A 200 5.70 9.90 -7.34
C PHE A 200 6.23 9.36 -6.00
N PRO A 201 5.73 9.86 -4.85
CA PRO A 201 6.11 9.42 -3.51
C PRO A 201 5.58 8.00 -3.14
N PHE A 202 5.94 6.99 -3.94
CA PHE A 202 5.54 5.60 -3.77
C PHE A 202 6.62 4.72 -3.10
N ASP A 203 7.54 5.34 -2.36
CA ASP A 203 8.67 4.69 -1.70
C ASP A 203 9.12 5.52 -0.47
N THR A 204 9.65 4.83 0.55
CA THR A 204 10.13 5.44 1.80
C THR A 204 11.52 6.07 1.67
N GLU A 205 12.38 5.50 0.83
CA GLU A 205 13.74 5.99 0.61
C GLU A 205 13.73 7.28 -0.19
N MET A 206 12.80 7.42 -1.14
CA MET A 206 12.48 8.68 -1.81
C MET A 206 12.19 9.79 -0.78
N GLY A 207 11.34 9.51 0.22
CA GLY A 207 11.08 10.45 1.32
C GLY A 207 12.32 10.79 2.15
N ALA A 208 13.23 9.83 2.34
CA ALA A 208 14.49 10.04 3.05
C ALA A 208 15.52 10.85 2.23
N VAL A 209 15.56 10.70 0.90
CA VAL A 209 16.38 11.51 -0.01
C VAL A 209 15.97 12.97 0.07
N TYR A 210 14.68 13.28 -0.15
CA TYR A 210 14.17 14.66 -0.06
C TYR A 210 14.33 15.24 1.34
N GLY A 211 14.08 14.45 2.39
CA GLY A 211 14.32 14.86 3.77
C GLY A 211 15.77 15.25 4.07
N ARG A 212 16.76 14.69 3.36
CA ARG A 212 18.17 15.14 3.42
C ARG A 212 18.41 16.41 2.60
N MET A 213 17.82 16.51 1.40
CA MET A 213 17.93 17.69 0.54
C MET A 213 17.43 18.96 1.21
N HIS A 214 16.30 18.89 1.92
CA HIS A 214 15.68 20.04 2.59
C HIS A 214 16.27 20.36 3.97
N ALA A 215 17.02 19.43 4.56
CA ALA A 215 17.67 19.65 5.86
C ALA A 215 18.90 20.56 5.78
N LYS A 216 19.41 20.83 4.57
CA LYS A 216 20.57 21.68 4.32
C LYS A 216 20.46 22.32 2.92
N ALA A 217 20.28 23.64 2.85
CA ALA A 217 20.46 24.39 1.60
C ALA A 217 21.94 24.44 1.19
N ASP A 218 22.25 24.74 -0.07
CA ASP A 218 23.64 24.96 -0.50
C ASP A 218 24.01 26.43 -0.67
N ASP A 219 25.08 26.82 0.03
CA ASP A 219 25.68 28.16 -0.02
C ASP A 219 27.00 28.20 -0.81
N ASP A 220 27.45 27.08 -1.42
CA ASP A 220 28.60 27.04 -2.35
C ASP A 220 28.11 26.95 -3.83
N VAL A 221 26.95 26.34 -4.12
CA VAL A 221 26.45 26.05 -5.49
C VAL A 221 25.39 27.07 -5.99
N VAL A 222 25.32 27.31 -7.30
CA VAL A 222 24.24 28.08 -7.97
C VAL A 222 23.25 27.13 -8.65
N TYR A 223 21.94 27.36 -8.45
CA TYR A 223 20.84 26.52 -8.94
C TYR A 223 19.88 27.30 -9.86
N VAL A 224 19.79 26.89 -11.12
CA VAL A 224 18.88 27.44 -12.13
C VAL A 224 17.85 26.37 -12.48
N SER A 225 16.58 26.59 -12.18
CA SER A 225 15.50 25.63 -12.49
C SER A 225 14.59 26.17 -13.59
N ILE A 226 14.37 25.39 -14.65
CA ILE A 226 13.50 25.77 -15.77
C ILE A 226 12.40 24.71 -15.92
N THR A 227 11.14 25.13 -15.93
CA THR A 227 9.98 24.23 -15.90
C THR A 227 8.98 24.51 -17.01
N GLY A 228 8.46 23.44 -17.63
CA GLY A 228 7.64 23.50 -18.84
C GLY A 228 6.18 23.97 -18.67
N GLY A 229 5.77 24.31 -17.44
CA GLY A 229 4.44 24.84 -17.14
C GLY A 229 3.32 23.81 -17.12
N HIS A 230 2.12 24.22 -17.57
CA HIS A 230 0.95 23.36 -17.43
C HIS A 230 1.06 22.09 -18.28
N LYS A 231 1.83 22.15 -19.38
CA LYS A 231 2.09 21.02 -20.27
C LYS A 231 3.00 19.94 -19.67
N ASP A 232 3.80 20.26 -18.64
CA ASP A 232 4.55 19.24 -17.90
C ASP A 232 3.67 18.47 -16.90
N THR A 233 3.01 17.46 -17.46
CA THR A 233 2.15 16.51 -16.73
C THR A 233 2.91 15.45 -15.93
N LEU A 234 4.26 15.43 -15.94
CA LEU A 234 5.07 14.49 -15.16
C LEU A 234 5.77 15.16 -13.97
N VAL A 235 6.28 16.38 -14.15
CA VAL A 235 6.80 17.24 -13.08
C VAL A 235 6.03 18.56 -13.12
N HIS A 236 5.10 18.72 -12.20
CA HIS A 236 4.27 19.92 -12.13
C HIS A 236 5.12 21.09 -11.67
N ALA A 237 5.03 22.23 -12.36
CA ALA A 237 5.91 23.38 -12.14
C ALA A 237 6.14 23.83 -10.67
N PRO A 238 5.15 23.79 -9.75
CA PRO A 238 5.40 24.10 -8.33
C PRO A 238 6.39 23.14 -7.63
N LEU A 239 6.55 21.91 -8.13
CA LEU A 239 7.57 20.96 -7.66
C LEU A 239 8.98 21.39 -8.07
N SER A 240 9.12 22.26 -9.09
CA SER A 240 10.39 22.70 -9.64
C SER A 240 11.03 23.89 -8.89
N SER A 241 10.42 24.36 -7.79
CA SER A 241 10.99 25.43 -6.97
C SER A 241 12.26 24.99 -6.24
N VAL A 242 13.30 25.81 -6.34
CA VAL A 242 14.62 25.62 -5.70
C VAL A 242 14.70 26.18 -4.27
N ASP A 243 13.64 26.83 -3.78
CA ASP A 243 13.56 27.48 -2.45
C ASP A 243 13.87 26.53 -1.27
N SER A 244 13.81 25.23 -1.51
CA SER A 244 14.04 24.15 -0.54
C SER A 244 15.45 23.55 -0.59
N VAL A 245 16.29 23.95 -1.57
CA VAL A 245 17.64 23.40 -1.80
C VAL A 245 18.73 24.47 -1.92
N ALA A 246 18.39 25.72 -2.26
CA ALA A 246 19.31 26.86 -2.33
C ALA A 246 18.64 28.15 -1.83
N PRO A 247 19.37 29.09 -1.21
CA PRO A 247 18.83 30.40 -0.83
C PRO A 247 18.55 31.28 -2.08
N PRO A 248 17.70 32.31 -1.99
CA PRO A 248 17.36 33.18 -3.13
C PRO A 248 18.56 33.90 -3.78
N SER A 249 19.66 34.08 -3.04
CA SER A 249 20.93 34.63 -3.55
C SER A 249 21.77 33.62 -4.34
N ARG A 250 21.28 32.38 -4.51
CA ARG A 250 21.93 31.27 -5.24
C ARG A 250 20.97 30.45 -6.09
N GLY A 251 19.65 30.58 -5.91
CA GLY A 251 18.63 29.78 -6.57
C GLY A 251 17.56 30.63 -7.23
N PHE A 252 17.21 30.33 -8.48
CA PHE A 252 15.95 30.80 -9.08
C PHE A 252 15.24 29.72 -9.91
N ALA A 253 13.95 29.94 -10.15
CA ALA A 253 13.12 29.09 -11.00
C ALA A 253 12.36 29.92 -12.04
N ALA A 254 12.32 29.45 -13.29
CA ALA A 254 11.70 30.11 -14.43
C ALA A 254 10.70 29.21 -15.16
N LEU A 255 9.61 29.80 -15.64
CA LEU A 255 8.58 29.14 -16.44
C LEU A 255 8.84 29.35 -17.93
N THR A 256 8.88 28.29 -18.74
CA THR A 256 9.20 28.41 -20.19
C THR A 256 8.19 29.25 -20.98
N ALA A 257 6.92 29.27 -20.54
CA ALA A 257 5.88 30.09 -21.14
C ALA A 257 6.01 31.59 -20.84
N ALA A 258 6.82 31.98 -19.86
CA ALA A 258 7.07 33.38 -19.48
C ALA A 258 8.44 33.91 -19.95
N MET A 259 9.42 33.03 -20.23
CA MET A 259 10.74 33.42 -20.74
C MET A 259 10.63 34.05 -22.14
N PRO A 260 11.08 35.31 -22.39
CA PRO A 260 10.83 35.99 -23.66
C PRO A 260 11.45 35.35 -24.90
N ALA A 261 12.56 34.61 -24.74
CA ALA A 261 13.19 33.86 -25.83
C ALA A 261 12.49 32.52 -26.16
N VAL A 262 11.46 32.12 -25.39
CA VAL A 262 10.80 30.81 -25.49
C VAL A 262 9.29 30.94 -25.65
N GLN A 263 8.62 31.71 -24.77
CA GLN A 263 7.17 32.03 -24.79
C GLN A 263 6.23 30.83 -25.01
N LEU A 264 6.65 29.61 -24.66
CA LEU A 264 5.94 28.37 -25.00
C LEU A 264 5.79 27.42 -23.80
N PRO A 265 4.62 26.77 -23.65
CA PRO A 265 4.43 25.69 -22.70
C PRO A 265 5.00 24.38 -23.28
N ILE A 266 5.84 23.72 -22.51
CA ILE A 266 6.72 22.64 -22.97
C ILE A 266 6.42 21.38 -22.16
N ASP A 267 6.22 20.23 -22.83
CA ASP A 267 6.06 18.96 -22.12
C ASP A 267 7.40 18.43 -21.57
N HIS A 268 7.31 17.49 -20.64
CA HIS A 268 8.46 16.95 -19.90
C HIS A 268 9.60 16.44 -20.79
N PHE A 269 9.31 15.91 -21.97
CA PHE A 269 10.31 15.40 -22.90
C PHE A 269 10.74 16.44 -23.94
N CYS A 270 9.86 17.37 -24.30
CA CYS A 270 10.17 18.52 -25.15
C CYS A 270 11.26 19.43 -24.53
N LEU A 271 11.35 19.49 -23.18
CA LEU A 271 12.47 20.10 -22.45
C LEU A 271 13.88 19.62 -22.92
N LEU A 272 13.99 18.44 -23.53
CA LEU A 272 15.25 17.83 -23.98
C LEU A 272 15.59 18.02 -25.46
N TRP A 273 14.71 18.62 -26.27
CA TRP A 273 14.96 18.83 -27.70
C TRP A 273 14.44 20.14 -28.29
N CYS A 274 13.64 20.89 -27.53
CA CYS A 274 13.08 22.17 -27.91
C CYS A 274 14.16 23.20 -28.29
N HIS A 275 14.18 23.66 -29.55
CA HIS A 275 15.18 24.58 -30.08
C HIS A 275 15.24 25.90 -29.31
N GLN A 276 14.10 26.60 -29.19
CA GLN A 276 14.01 27.90 -28.52
C GLN A 276 14.58 27.85 -27.09
N LEU A 277 14.19 26.84 -26.31
CA LEU A 277 14.66 26.64 -24.95
C LEU A 277 16.15 26.28 -24.87
N LEU A 278 16.61 25.28 -25.64
CA LEU A 278 17.98 24.79 -25.50
C LEU A 278 19.02 25.78 -26.05
N LYS A 279 18.61 26.63 -27.00
CA LYS A 279 19.41 27.77 -27.46
C LYS A 279 19.68 28.76 -26.33
N VAL A 280 18.64 29.24 -25.64
CA VAL A 280 18.81 30.22 -24.55
C VAL A 280 19.49 29.59 -23.31
N VAL A 281 19.32 28.29 -23.06
CA VAL A 281 20.10 27.56 -22.04
C VAL A 281 21.60 27.49 -22.40
N ALA A 282 21.96 27.26 -23.66
CA ALA A 282 23.35 27.29 -24.10
C ALA A 282 23.95 28.71 -24.04
N GLN A 283 23.16 29.75 -24.37
CA GLN A 283 23.57 31.15 -24.23
C GLN A 283 23.77 31.53 -22.75
N SER A 284 22.90 31.06 -21.85
CA SER A 284 23.04 31.25 -20.40
C SER A 284 24.31 30.57 -19.86
N LEU A 285 24.63 29.35 -20.33
CA LEU A 285 25.87 28.66 -20.00
C LEU A 285 27.13 29.36 -20.52
N HIS A 286 27.04 30.04 -21.66
CA HIS A 286 28.14 30.88 -22.19
C HIS A 286 28.34 32.16 -21.37
N ALA A 287 27.25 32.82 -20.95
CA ALA A 287 27.34 34.06 -20.17
C ALA A 287 28.00 33.86 -18.79
N VAL A 288 27.93 32.66 -18.20
CA VAL A 288 28.54 32.37 -16.87
C VAL A 288 29.99 31.84 -16.94
N VAL A 289 30.63 31.93 -18.11
CA VAL A 289 31.98 31.41 -18.40
C VAL A 289 32.93 32.52 -18.83
N ASP A 290 34.12 32.51 -18.25
CA ASP A 290 35.25 33.33 -18.71
C ASP A 290 35.85 32.70 -19.97
N LEU A 291 35.88 33.46 -21.07
CA LEU A 291 36.35 33.00 -22.37
C LEU A 291 37.89 32.93 -22.49
N GLU A 292 38.63 33.65 -21.64
CA GLU A 292 40.10 33.61 -21.60
C GLU A 292 40.60 32.41 -20.78
N THR A 293 40.08 32.21 -19.57
CA THR A 293 40.49 31.08 -18.71
C THR A 293 39.80 29.77 -19.09
N ARG A 294 38.61 29.85 -19.70
CA ARG A 294 37.71 28.70 -19.95
C ARG A 294 37.28 28.01 -18.65
N GLU A 295 36.99 28.80 -17.62
CA GLU A 295 36.38 28.36 -16.37
C GLU A 295 35.06 29.10 -16.11
N LEU A 296 34.31 28.67 -15.08
CA LEU A 296 33.16 29.43 -14.58
C LEU A 296 33.64 30.76 -13.96
N LEU A 297 32.87 31.85 -14.17
CA LEU A 297 33.08 33.10 -13.45
C LEU A 297 33.12 32.87 -11.93
N SER A 298 34.04 33.52 -11.22
CA SER A 298 34.34 33.18 -9.83
C SER A 298 33.18 33.47 -8.87
N ASP A 299 32.49 34.59 -9.01
CA ASP A 299 31.41 34.96 -8.10
C ASP A 299 30.10 34.21 -8.41
N PRO A 300 29.54 33.43 -7.47
CA PRO A 300 28.23 32.82 -7.65
C PRO A 300 27.05 33.80 -7.76
N GLN A 301 27.16 35.05 -7.29
CA GLN A 301 26.08 36.04 -7.48
C GLN A 301 26.08 36.60 -8.91
N GLU A 302 27.24 36.98 -9.44
CA GLU A 302 27.47 37.28 -10.86
C GLU A 302 26.96 36.14 -11.77
N ARG A 303 27.34 34.88 -11.50
CA ARG A 303 26.82 33.72 -12.25
C ARG A 303 25.29 33.57 -12.20
N LEU A 304 24.66 33.94 -11.09
CA LEU A 304 23.21 33.89 -10.96
C LEU A 304 22.55 35.03 -11.75
N ALA A 305 23.06 36.26 -11.63
CA ALA A 305 22.53 37.45 -12.31
C ALA A 305 22.63 37.33 -13.83
N LEU A 306 23.77 36.87 -14.36
CA LEU A 306 23.95 36.67 -15.81
C LEU A 306 23.06 35.54 -16.35
N ALA A 307 22.87 34.46 -15.57
CA ALA A 307 21.92 33.41 -15.93
C ALA A 307 20.46 33.90 -15.90
N GLN A 308 20.09 34.75 -14.94
CA GLN A 308 18.79 35.40 -14.88
C GLN A 308 18.57 36.30 -16.09
N HIS A 309 19.47 37.24 -16.36
CA HIS A 309 19.35 38.20 -17.46
C HIS A 309 19.11 37.52 -18.82
N VAL A 310 19.94 36.53 -19.19
CA VAL A 310 19.81 35.81 -20.46
C VAL A 310 18.51 34.99 -20.56
N LEU A 311 17.99 34.47 -19.44
CA LEU A 311 16.77 33.65 -19.41
C LEU A 311 15.47 34.46 -19.23
N LEU A 312 15.54 35.69 -18.71
CA LEU A 312 14.39 36.52 -18.34
C LEU A 312 14.22 37.78 -19.20
N ASP A 313 15.31 38.42 -19.62
CA ASP A 313 15.27 39.66 -20.41
C ASP A 313 15.70 39.41 -21.87
N GLY A 314 16.53 38.39 -22.08
CA GLY A 314 16.96 37.91 -23.40
C GLY A 314 18.27 38.55 -23.84
N ASN A 315 18.40 38.79 -25.15
CA ASN A 315 19.68 39.17 -25.78
C ASN A 315 19.83 40.68 -26.05
N GLN A 316 18.96 41.51 -25.47
CA GLN A 316 18.97 42.98 -25.63
C GLN A 316 19.89 43.61 -24.58
N VAL A 317 21.09 43.99 -25.02
CA VAL A 317 22.06 44.72 -24.18
C VAL A 317 21.82 46.22 -24.36
N GLU A 318 20.87 46.77 -23.60
CA GLU A 318 20.72 48.21 -23.40
C GLU A 318 21.06 48.53 -21.93
N GLU A 319 22.16 49.25 -21.72
CA GLU A 319 22.77 49.49 -20.41
C GLU A 319 22.14 50.69 -19.67
N GLU A 320 20.88 50.59 -19.23
CA GLU A 320 20.29 51.52 -18.24
C GLU A 320 19.16 50.83 -17.42
N ASP A 321 19.00 51.18 -16.14
CA ASP A 321 17.98 50.71 -15.18
C ASP A 321 17.81 49.17 -14.90
N VAL A 322 18.84 48.36 -15.18
CA VAL A 322 18.83 46.88 -15.02
C VAL A 322 18.42 46.37 -13.61
N HIS A 323 18.75 47.07 -12.52
CA HIS A 323 18.67 46.49 -11.16
C HIS A 323 17.24 46.31 -10.61
N ASP A 324 16.34 47.29 -10.74
CA ASP A 324 14.97 47.18 -10.19
C ASP A 324 14.07 46.31 -11.08
N ALA A 325 14.27 46.38 -12.40
CA ALA A 325 13.55 45.56 -13.38
C ALA A 325 13.84 44.06 -13.20
N GLY A 326 15.12 43.66 -13.08
CA GLY A 326 15.50 42.26 -12.93
C GLY A 326 14.94 41.61 -11.65
N VAL A 327 14.91 42.34 -10.53
CA VAL A 327 14.33 41.84 -9.27
C VAL A 327 12.81 41.60 -9.42
N SER A 328 12.11 42.49 -10.13
CA SER A 328 10.69 42.31 -10.46
C SER A 328 10.44 41.07 -11.32
N ASN A 329 11.23 40.88 -12.38
CA ASN A 329 11.11 39.75 -13.31
C ASN A 329 11.35 38.39 -12.60
N VAL A 330 12.36 38.30 -11.71
CA VAL A 330 12.64 37.10 -10.90
C VAL A 330 11.48 36.79 -9.93
N ALA A 331 10.93 37.81 -9.27
CA ALA A 331 9.78 37.64 -8.37
C ALA A 331 8.52 37.17 -9.12
N LEU A 332 8.26 37.73 -10.30
CA LEU A 332 7.14 37.34 -11.17
C LEU A 332 7.28 35.90 -11.67
N HIS A 333 8.48 35.49 -12.11
CA HIS A 333 8.73 34.10 -12.51
C HIS A 333 8.53 33.10 -11.36
N ARG A 334 8.90 33.46 -10.12
CA ARG A 334 8.63 32.64 -8.94
C ARG A 334 7.13 32.48 -8.67
N ILE A 335 6.32 33.53 -8.89
CA ILE A 335 4.85 33.45 -8.84
C ILE A 335 4.33 32.50 -9.92
N PHE A 336 4.75 32.66 -11.18
CA PHE A 336 4.33 31.79 -12.29
C PHE A 336 4.69 30.31 -12.05
N VAL A 337 5.87 30.03 -11.51
CA VAL A 337 6.28 28.66 -11.10
C VAL A 337 5.38 28.12 -9.99
N SER A 338 5.03 28.94 -8.99
CA SER A 338 4.14 28.54 -7.88
C SER A 338 2.69 28.27 -8.31
N GLN A 339 2.20 28.98 -9.34
CA GLN A 339 0.87 28.81 -9.90
C GLN A 339 0.84 27.66 -10.92
N GLY A 340 1.94 27.49 -11.65
CA GLY A 340 2.24 26.36 -12.53
C GLY A 340 1.85 26.55 -14.00
N TYR A 341 1.63 27.79 -14.43
CA TYR A 341 1.19 28.19 -15.78
C TYR A 341 1.48 29.69 -16.01
N HIS A 342 1.46 30.15 -17.27
CA HIS A 342 1.40 31.58 -17.62
C HIS A 342 -0.06 32.02 -17.85
N THR A 343 -0.44 33.26 -17.54
CA THR A 343 -1.86 33.70 -17.56
C THR A 343 -2.56 33.39 -18.88
N ASP A 344 -1.85 33.61 -19.97
CA ASP A 344 -2.38 33.56 -21.33
C ASP A 344 -2.43 32.10 -21.86
N GLU A 345 -1.62 31.22 -21.25
CA GLU A 345 -1.52 29.78 -21.54
C GLU A 345 -2.84 29.05 -21.26
N ILE A 346 -3.52 29.40 -20.15
CA ILE A 346 -4.76 28.74 -19.72
C ILE A 346 -5.90 28.95 -20.73
N ALA A 347 -6.02 30.16 -21.28
CA ALA A 347 -7.08 30.49 -22.24
C ALA A 347 -6.99 29.62 -23.50
N SER A 348 -5.78 29.28 -23.95
CA SER A 348 -5.52 28.46 -25.13
C SER A 348 -5.92 26.98 -24.97
N TYR A 349 -5.97 26.44 -23.76
CA TYR A 349 -6.28 25.00 -23.54
C TYR A 349 -7.78 24.67 -23.49
N GLY A 350 -8.65 25.66 -23.27
CA GLY A 350 -10.10 25.44 -23.13
C GLY A 350 -10.51 24.52 -21.98
N LEU A 351 -9.84 24.63 -20.83
CA LEU A 351 -10.04 23.74 -19.67
C LEU A 351 -11.48 23.79 -19.14
N LEU A 352 -12.03 22.61 -18.80
CA LEU A 352 -13.37 22.42 -18.24
C LEU A 352 -13.42 22.72 -16.75
N LEU A 353 -12.35 22.42 -16.00
CA LEU A 353 -12.29 22.71 -14.57
C LEU A 353 -11.82 24.15 -14.31
N PRO A 354 -12.45 24.85 -13.34
CA PRO A 354 -11.89 26.08 -12.77
C PRO A 354 -10.47 25.85 -12.27
N GLN A 355 -9.57 26.79 -12.56
CA GLN A 355 -8.13 26.71 -12.28
C GLN A 355 -7.78 26.17 -10.89
N PHE A 356 -8.48 26.61 -9.83
CA PHE A 356 -8.21 26.16 -8.46
C PHE A 356 -8.49 24.65 -8.26
N LEU A 357 -9.50 24.08 -8.94
CA LEU A 357 -9.80 22.65 -8.93
C LEU A 357 -8.72 21.88 -9.70
N THR A 358 -8.31 22.40 -10.87
CA THR A 358 -7.23 21.79 -11.67
C THR A 358 -5.92 21.77 -10.89
N HIS A 359 -5.56 22.86 -10.21
CA HIS A 359 -4.40 22.94 -9.33
C HIS A 359 -4.53 21.99 -8.12
N LEU A 360 -5.70 21.96 -7.45
CA LEU A 360 -5.95 21.11 -6.28
C LEU A 360 -5.82 19.61 -6.62
N LEU A 361 -6.49 19.16 -7.68
CA LEU A 361 -6.48 17.75 -8.10
C LEU A 361 -5.09 17.30 -8.58
N ARG A 362 -4.33 18.21 -9.20
CA ARG A 362 -2.96 17.97 -9.69
C ARG A 362 -1.92 17.95 -8.56
N SER A 363 -2.00 18.89 -7.61
CA SER A 363 -1.00 19.03 -6.53
C SER A 363 -1.27 18.17 -5.29
N ARG A 364 -2.53 17.82 -4.99
CA ARG A 364 -2.92 17.11 -3.75
C ARG A 364 -3.36 15.65 -3.95
N LEU A 365 -3.04 15.03 -5.09
CA LEU A 365 -3.41 13.63 -5.39
C LEU A 365 -2.95 12.64 -4.29
N MET A 366 -1.77 12.85 -3.71
CA MET A 366 -1.25 11.99 -2.65
C MET A 366 -1.94 12.25 -1.30
N THR A 367 -2.29 13.51 -1.02
CA THR A 367 -3.13 13.91 0.13
C THR A 367 -4.50 13.24 0.06
N LEU A 368 -5.09 13.16 -1.14
CA LEU A 368 -6.36 12.46 -1.38
C LEU A 368 -6.26 10.97 -1.07
N LEU A 369 -5.21 10.28 -1.52
CA LEU A 369 -4.98 8.86 -1.20
C LEU A 369 -4.79 8.62 0.31
N VAL A 370 -4.07 9.52 1.00
CA VAL A 370 -3.94 9.50 2.47
C VAL A 370 -5.30 9.63 3.16
N ILE A 371 -6.14 10.58 2.73
CA ILE A 371 -7.49 10.78 3.28
C ILE A 371 -8.37 9.54 3.02
N MET A 372 -8.33 8.98 1.81
CA MET A 372 -9.06 7.75 1.47
C MET A 372 -8.63 6.56 2.35
N TYR A 373 -7.32 6.39 2.60
CA TYR A 373 -6.81 5.29 3.43
C TYR A 373 -7.15 5.48 4.92
N ALA A 374 -7.02 6.70 5.45
CA ALA A 374 -7.47 7.02 6.81
C ALA A 374 -8.98 6.78 7.00
N LEU A 375 -9.80 7.14 5.99
CA LEU A 375 -11.23 6.84 5.96
C LEU A 375 -11.51 5.33 5.97
N ALA A 376 -10.80 4.54 5.17
CA ALA A 376 -10.99 3.09 5.13
C ALA A 376 -10.63 2.41 6.48
N LEU A 377 -9.52 2.81 7.10
CA LEU A 377 -9.12 2.35 8.44
C LEU A 377 -10.15 2.74 9.50
N GLN A 378 -10.60 4.00 9.50
CA GLN A 378 -11.60 4.50 10.46
C GLN A 378 -12.94 3.78 10.31
N ILE A 379 -13.42 3.62 9.07
CA ILE A 379 -14.67 2.90 8.78
C ILE A 379 -14.57 1.45 9.26
N PHE A 380 -13.48 0.74 8.98
CA PHE A 380 -13.32 -0.65 9.41
C PHE A 380 -13.23 -0.78 10.95
N GLY A 381 -12.49 0.10 11.62
CA GLY A 381 -12.44 0.15 13.09
C GLY A 381 -13.80 0.45 13.73
N VAL A 382 -14.59 1.35 13.14
CA VAL A 382 -15.96 1.67 13.60
C VAL A 382 -16.95 0.54 13.28
N GLN A 383 -16.83 -0.14 12.14
CA GLN A 383 -17.64 -1.32 11.83
C GLN A 383 -17.42 -2.44 12.85
N ILE A 384 -16.16 -2.73 13.19
CA ILE A 384 -15.80 -3.72 14.23
C ILE A 384 -16.38 -3.28 15.59
N ALA A 385 -16.19 -2.03 16.00
CA ALA A 385 -16.72 -1.52 17.28
C ALA A 385 -18.25 -1.62 17.37
N GLN A 386 -18.99 -1.12 16.36
CA GLN A 386 -20.46 -1.15 16.35
C GLN A 386 -21.03 -2.57 16.29
N TRP A 387 -20.31 -3.50 15.68
CA TRP A 387 -20.69 -4.90 15.62
C TRP A 387 -20.40 -5.60 16.96
N GLN A 388 -19.26 -5.32 17.59
CA GLN A 388 -18.93 -5.81 18.94
C GLN A 388 -19.93 -5.33 20.00
N THR A 389 -20.28 -4.04 20.04
CA THR A 389 -21.16 -3.50 21.09
C THR A 389 -22.58 -4.07 21.05
N ARG A 390 -23.07 -4.52 19.89
CA ARG A 390 -24.37 -5.21 19.77
C ARG A 390 -24.43 -6.52 20.55
N PHE A 391 -23.30 -7.19 20.77
CA PHE A 391 -23.25 -8.41 21.57
C PHE A 391 -23.20 -8.15 23.08
N ASN A 392 -22.79 -6.95 23.52
CA ASN A 392 -22.76 -6.55 24.93
C ASN A 392 -24.12 -6.04 25.45
N LEU A 393 -25.11 -5.81 24.58
CA LEU A 393 -26.39 -5.17 24.93
C LEU A 393 -27.53 -6.15 25.29
N GLN A 394 -27.27 -7.45 25.40
CA GLN A 394 -28.28 -8.45 25.78
C GLN A 394 -28.39 -8.73 27.29
N SER A 395 -27.60 -8.06 28.14
CA SER A 395 -27.65 -8.24 29.61
C SER A 395 -28.79 -7.49 30.30
N SER A 396 -29.42 -6.50 29.65
CA SER A 396 -30.38 -5.58 30.28
C SER A 396 -31.80 -5.61 29.70
N GLY A 397 -32.46 -6.77 29.76
CA GLY A 397 -33.90 -6.91 30.07
C GLY A 397 -35.02 -6.28 29.23
N SER A 398 -34.78 -5.41 28.24
CA SER A 398 -35.85 -4.58 27.63
C SER A 398 -35.81 -4.41 26.10
N ALA A 399 -35.45 -5.46 25.35
CA ALA A 399 -35.57 -5.50 23.89
C ALA A 399 -36.82 -6.28 23.43
N SER A 400 -37.49 -5.83 22.36
CA SER A 400 -38.60 -6.55 21.73
C SER A 400 -38.09 -7.80 21.01
N PRO A 401 -38.83 -8.93 21.00
CA PRO A 401 -38.42 -10.11 20.23
C PRO A 401 -38.33 -9.87 18.71
N GLU A 402 -38.84 -8.75 18.19
CA GLU A 402 -38.71 -8.38 16.77
C GLU A 402 -37.30 -7.86 16.41
N ASP A 403 -36.55 -7.27 17.36
CA ASP A 403 -35.21 -6.72 17.12
C ASP A 403 -34.14 -7.82 16.91
N ALA A 404 -34.43 -9.06 17.31
CA ALA A 404 -33.51 -10.20 17.22
C ALA A 404 -33.18 -10.65 15.78
N ASN A 405 -33.91 -10.17 14.77
CA ASN A 405 -33.77 -10.59 13.37
C ASN A 405 -32.67 -9.87 12.56
N GLN A 406 -31.72 -9.16 13.20
CA GLN A 406 -30.68 -8.40 12.48
C GLN A 406 -29.24 -8.70 12.90
N GLU A 407 -28.80 -9.95 12.71
CA GLU A 407 -27.37 -10.25 12.47
C GLU A 407 -26.91 -9.54 11.18
N ASN A 408 -26.35 -8.32 11.34
CA ASN A 408 -25.89 -7.50 10.23
C ASN A 408 -24.65 -6.65 10.64
N PHE A 409 -23.45 -7.13 10.31
CA PHE A 409 -22.23 -6.34 10.21
C PHE A 409 -22.46 -5.16 9.25
N PRO A 410 -22.16 -3.90 9.62
CA PRO A 410 -22.52 -2.76 8.78
C PRO A 410 -21.77 -2.76 7.45
N SER A 411 -22.42 -2.33 6.36
CA SER A 411 -21.76 -2.26 5.05
C SER A 411 -20.82 -1.06 4.92
N PHE A 412 -19.73 -1.21 4.15
CA PHE A 412 -18.79 -0.13 3.86
C PHE A 412 -19.51 1.10 3.27
N THR A 413 -20.41 0.89 2.30
CA THR A 413 -21.19 1.96 1.66
C THR A 413 -22.16 2.67 2.60
N SER A 414 -22.72 1.99 3.61
CA SER A 414 -23.48 2.67 4.68
C SER A 414 -22.61 3.49 5.64
N MET A 415 -21.34 3.11 5.82
CA MET A 415 -20.41 3.78 6.73
C MET A 415 -19.67 4.97 6.10
N LEU A 416 -19.66 5.10 4.77
CA LEU A 416 -19.17 6.31 4.08
C LEU A 416 -19.98 7.57 4.38
N HIS A 417 -21.18 7.48 5.00
CA HIS A 417 -21.92 8.67 5.39
C HIS A 417 -21.21 9.37 6.58
N PRO A 418 -20.95 10.70 6.54
CA PRO A 418 -20.17 11.39 7.58
C PRO A 418 -20.65 11.14 9.02
N THR A 419 -21.96 11.06 9.25
CA THR A 419 -22.51 10.82 10.59
C THR A 419 -22.28 9.39 11.14
N ALA A 420 -21.86 8.45 10.28
CA ALA A 420 -21.74 7.04 10.62
C ALA A 420 -20.34 6.64 11.13
N HIS A 421 -19.27 7.24 10.61
CA HIS A 421 -17.88 6.93 10.98
C HIS A 421 -17.22 7.92 11.95
N VAL A 422 -17.89 9.03 12.32
CA VAL A 422 -17.43 9.93 13.39
C VAL A 422 -17.58 9.27 14.77
N PRO A 423 -16.53 9.20 15.62
CA PRO A 423 -16.59 8.61 16.95
C PRO A 423 -17.61 9.29 17.88
N GLY A 424 -18.20 8.52 18.80
CA GLY A 424 -19.21 9.03 19.74
C GLY A 424 -18.75 10.23 20.57
N ALA A 425 -17.52 10.20 21.11
CA ALA A 425 -16.95 11.30 21.89
C ALA A 425 -16.83 12.61 21.09
N PHE A 426 -16.53 12.53 19.79
CA PHE A 426 -16.45 13.71 18.92
C PHE A 426 -17.84 14.30 18.63
N LYS A 427 -18.91 13.51 18.64
CA LYS A 427 -20.28 14.04 18.43
C LYS A 427 -20.66 15.06 19.52
N SER A 428 -20.34 14.76 20.78
CA SER A 428 -20.57 15.66 21.93
C SER A 428 -19.73 16.94 21.85
N GLY A 429 -18.45 16.83 21.46
CA GLY A 429 -17.57 18.00 21.26
C GLY A 429 -18.01 18.88 20.08
N VAL A 430 -18.51 18.27 19.00
CA VAL A 430 -19.03 18.99 17.82
C VAL A 430 -20.32 19.75 18.16
N THR A 431 -21.23 19.19 18.96
CA THR A 431 -22.39 19.96 19.48
C THR A 431 -21.94 21.13 20.34
N PHE A 432 -21.01 20.93 21.28
CA PHE A 432 -20.50 21.99 22.16
C PHE A 432 -19.88 23.17 21.38
N VAL A 433 -19.11 22.89 20.32
CA VAL A 433 -18.54 23.92 19.44
C VAL A 433 -19.63 24.63 18.62
N LEU A 434 -20.65 23.90 18.14
CA LEU A 434 -21.81 24.48 17.44
C LEU A 434 -22.70 25.35 18.34
N GLU A 435 -22.85 25.00 19.63
CA GLU A 435 -23.47 25.84 20.66
C GLU A 435 -22.66 27.12 20.87
N THR A 436 -21.35 26.99 21.04
CA THR A 436 -20.44 28.12 21.33
C THR A 436 -20.36 29.12 20.17
N LEU A 437 -20.27 28.62 18.93
CA LEU A 437 -20.27 29.45 17.71
C LEU A 437 -21.61 30.16 17.44
N ARG A 438 -22.69 29.79 18.14
CA ARG A 438 -24.03 30.37 17.91
C ARG A 438 -24.26 31.72 18.59
N GLY A 439 -23.44 32.06 19.58
CA GLY A 439 -23.58 33.28 20.38
C GLY A 439 -24.72 33.22 21.41
N GLY A 440 -24.50 33.79 22.59
CA GLY A 440 -25.39 33.68 23.74
C GLY A 440 -26.66 34.55 23.71
N HIS A 441 -27.34 34.72 22.56
CA HIS A 441 -28.60 35.48 22.47
C HIS A 441 -29.68 34.79 21.61
N PRO A 442 -30.92 34.64 22.12
CA PRO A 442 -32.01 34.00 21.39
C PRO A 442 -32.74 34.98 20.45
N VAL A 443 -32.32 35.05 19.18
CA VAL A 443 -33.06 35.74 18.12
C VAL A 443 -33.49 34.75 17.05
N GLY A 444 -34.80 34.60 16.87
CA GLY A 444 -35.39 33.55 16.02
C GLY A 444 -35.41 33.89 14.53
N ILE A 445 -34.36 33.53 13.79
CA ILE A 445 -34.37 33.54 12.32
C ILE A 445 -34.24 32.11 11.79
N ARG A 446 -35.31 31.57 11.21
CA ARG A 446 -35.35 30.22 10.60
C ARG A 446 -34.71 30.22 9.21
N TYR A 447 -33.40 30.08 9.13
CA TYR A 447 -32.76 29.63 7.89
C TYR A 447 -32.99 28.13 7.69
N GLY A 448 -33.73 27.77 6.63
CA GLY A 448 -34.15 26.41 6.31
C GLY A 448 -33.06 25.51 5.72
N LEU A 449 -31.86 25.49 6.30
CA LEU A 449 -30.77 24.60 5.90
C LEU A 449 -30.60 23.49 6.94
N SER A 450 -30.52 22.24 6.48
CA SER A 450 -30.54 21.07 7.36
C SER A 450 -29.37 21.07 8.36
N THR A 451 -29.68 20.89 9.64
CA THR A 451 -28.69 20.74 10.73
C THR A 451 -27.73 19.57 10.50
N THR A 452 -28.08 18.60 9.66
CA THR A 452 -27.27 17.41 9.36
C THR A 452 -26.04 17.72 8.49
N THR A 453 -26.04 18.80 7.70
CA THR A 453 -24.87 19.18 6.87
C THR A 453 -23.84 19.94 7.68
N MET A 454 -24.26 20.89 8.52
CA MET A 454 -23.35 21.64 9.40
C MET A 454 -22.65 20.74 10.42
N THR A 455 -23.35 19.74 11.00
CA THR A 455 -22.70 18.79 11.92
C THR A 455 -21.64 17.92 11.25
N ALA A 456 -21.78 17.61 9.95
CA ALA A 456 -20.76 16.88 9.20
C ALA A 456 -19.51 17.77 8.98
N ALA A 457 -19.69 18.99 8.50
CA ALA A 457 -18.60 19.94 8.30
C ALA A 457 -17.89 20.32 9.60
N ALA A 458 -18.64 20.54 10.69
CA ALA A 458 -18.10 20.83 12.02
C ALA A 458 -17.29 19.65 12.58
N SER A 459 -17.61 18.40 12.22
CA SER A 459 -16.81 17.22 12.61
C SER A 459 -15.42 17.21 11.95
N THR A 460 -15.34 17.53 10.66
CA THR A 460 -14.05 17.66 9.96
C THR A 460 -13.28 18.90 10.41
N VAL A 461 -13.96 20.02 10.66
CA VAL A 461 -13.34 21.24 11.21
C VAL A 461 -12.80 21.01 12.62
N ALA A 462 -13.49 20.25 13.48
CA ALA A 462 -12.99 19.93 14.83
C ALA A 462 -11.70 19.11 14.80
N VAL A 463 -11.61 18.07 13.96
CA VAL A 463 -10.38 17.26 13.83
C VAL A 463 -9.25 18.06 13.17
N ALA A 464 -9.55 18.89 12.15
CA ALA A 464 -8.58 19.78 11.54
C ALA A 464 -8.09 20.88 12.52
N ALA A 465 -8.97 21.43 13.36
CA ALA A 465 -8.63 22.43 14.37
C ALA A 465 -7.77 21.85 15.49
N VAL A 466 -8.03 20.61 15.93
CA VAL A 466 -7.15 19.89 16.87
C VAL A 466 -5.78 19.64 16.25
N ALA A 467 -5.71 19.22 14.99
CA ALA A 467 -4.43 19.07 14.28
C ALA A 467 -3.67 20.42 14.19
N LEU A 468 -4.34 21.50 13.79
CA LEU A 468 -3.77 22.85 13.77
C LEU A 468 -3.29 23.32 15.14
N PHE A 469 -4.04 23.06 16.23
CA PHE A 469 -3.58 23.34 17.59
C PHE A 469 -2.29 22.59 17.94
N THR A 470 -2.18 21.31 17.58
CA THR A 470 -0.94 20.54 17.83
C THR A 470 0.25 20.99 16.98
N VAL A 471 0.01 21.53 15.77
CA VAL A 471 1.06 22.11 14.91
C VAL A 471 1.49 23.49 15.42
N SER A 472 0.55 24.33 15.86
CA SER A 472 0.83 25.65 16.45
C SER A 472 1.45 25.58 17.84
N GLY A 473 1.36 24.43 18.54
CA GLY A 473 1.87 24.24 19.90
C GLY A 473 3.40 24.16 20.05
N LYS A 474 4.20 24.45 19.01
CA LYS A 474 5.67 24.46 19.09
C LYS A 474 6.30 25.72 18.47
N SER A 475 6.90 26.50 19.37
CA SER A 475 7.85 27.61 19.16
C SER A 475 7.32 29.05 19.04
N GLU A 476 7.93 29.92 19.86
CA GLU A 476 8.02 31.39 19.79
C GLU A 476 6.75 32.27 19.86
N THR A 477 6.40 32.65 21.09
CA THR A 477 5.47 33.72 21.44
C THR A 477 6.09 35.13 21.35
N SER A 478 6.42 35.64 20.15
CA SER A 478 6.98 37.01 20.00
C SER A 478 6.99 37.61 18.57
N LYS A 479 5.95 37.43 17.73
CA LYS A 479 5.94 37.95 16.33
C LYS A 479 4.65 38.75 15.98
N PRO A 480 4.72 39.75 15.07
CA PRO A 480 3.75 40.86 14.99
C PRO A 480 2.42 40.54 14.26
N MET A 481 1.43 41.41 14.48
CA MET A 481 0.01 41.23 14.11
C MET A 481 -0.28 41.06 12.60
N TRP A 482 0.56 41.58 11.71
CA TRP A 482 0.38 41.35 10.26
C TRP A 482 0.71 39.90 9.87
N LEU A 483 1.74 39.30 10.50
CA LEU A 483 2.15 37.92 10.28
C LEU A 483 1.08 36.92 10.76
N THR A 484 0.22 37.30 11.71
CA THR A 484 -0.94 36.48 12.10
C THR A 484 -2.05 36.47 11.04
N THR A 485 -2.24 37.55 10.28
CA THR A 485 -3.31 37.62 9.26
C THR A 485 -3.01 36.69 8.09
N GLU A 486 -1.77 36.66 7.59
CA GLU A 486 -1.33 35.74 6.53
C GLU A 486 -1.39 34.28 6.98
N ARG A 487 -1.02 34.00 8.24
CA ARG A 487 -1.15 32.65 8.82
C ARG A 487 -2.61 32.21 8.94
N LEU A 488 -3.52 33.13 9.27
CA LEU A 488 -4.96 32.85 9.32
C LEU A 488 -5.54 32.57 7.94
N THR A 489 -5.19 33.34 6.91
CA THR A 489 -5.66 33.09 5.53
C THR A 489 -5.07 31.79 4.96
N ALA A 490 -3.78 31.52 5.15
CA ALA A 490 -3.14 30.27 4.75
C ALA A 490 -3.71 29.03 5.50
N SER A 491 -4.10 29.18 6.76
CA SER A 491 -4.79 28.12 7.51
C SER A 491 -6.20 27.89 6.97
N ALA A 492 -6.95 28.96 6.68
CA ALA A 492 -8.31 28.89 6.15
C ALA A 492 -8.36 28.25 4.75
N THR A 493 -7.44 28.61 3.85
CA THR A 493 -7.32 27.96 2.53
C THR A 493 -6.97 26.49 2.67
N THR A 494 -6.02 26.13 3.54
CA THR A 494 -5.66 24.72 3.80
C THR A 494 -6.84 23.90 4.33
N ILE A 495 -7.65 24.47 5.25
CA ILE A 495 -8.88 23.82 5.73
C ILE A 495 -9.88 23.63 4.58
N ALA A 496 -10.04 24.61 3.70
CA ALA A 496 -10.93 24.52 2.54
C ALA A 496 -10.48 23.44 1.55
N GLU A 497 -9.19 23.39 1.21
CA GLU A 497 -8.61 22.32 0.36
C GLU A 497 -8.87 20.94 0.94
N LEU A 498 -8.55 20.72 2.22
CA LEU A 498 -8.76 19.44 2.90
C LEU A 498 -10.24 19.05 2.97
N THR A 499 -11.14 20.03 3.10
CA THR A 499 -12.60 19.79 3.11
C THR A 499 -13.12 19.35 1.73
N VAL A 500 -12.65 19.99 0.65
CA VAL A 500 -12.98 19.57 -0.72
C VAL A 500 -12.41 18.17 -1.01
N LEU A 501 -11.16 17.91 -0.65
CA LEU A 501 -10.53 16.60 -0.81
C LEU A 501 -11.22 15.50 0.01
N TYR A 502 -11.73 15.79 1.21
CA TYR A 502 -12.52 14.85 2.01
C TYR A 502 -13.86 14.49 1.36
N LEU A 503 -14.60 15.47 0.85
CA LEU A 503 -15.86 15.21 0.14
C LEU A 503 -15.65 14.42 -1.16
N TYR A 504 -14.57 14.75 -1.89
CA TYR A 504 -14.13 14.03 -3.08
C TYR A 504 -13.69 12.59 -2.76
N ALA A 505 -12.95 12.38 -1.67
CA ALA A 505 -12.57 11.05 -1.18
C ALA A 505 -13.79 10.17 -0.88
N LEU A 506 -14.83 10.70 -0.23
CA LEU A 506 -16.07 9.95 0.05
C LEU A 506 -16.81 9.55 -1.23
N GLY A 507 -16.92 10.48 -2.19
CA GLY A 507 -17.54 10.21 -3.49
C GLY A 507 -16.76 9.17 -4.30
N LEU A 508 -15.43 9.28 -4.35
CA LEU A 508 -14.56 8.30 -4.99
C LEU A 508 -14.59 6.93 -4.33
N LEU A 509 -14.52 6.84 -2.99
CA LEU A 509 -14.64 5.56 -2.27
C LEU A 509 -15.97 4.86 -2.55
N TYR A 510 -17.07 5.62 -2.63
CA TYR A 510 -18.37 5.08 -3.02
C TYR A 510 -18.37 4.59 -4.48
N ALA A 511 -17.87 5.41 -5.40
CA ALA A 511 -17.77 5.07 -6.83
C ALA A 511 -16.90 3.82 -7.07
N PHE A 512 -15.69 3.76 -6.49
CA PHE A 512 -14.82 2.59 -6.57
C PHE A 512 -15.48 1.34 -5.96
N THR A 513 -16.17 1.46 -4.82
CA THR A 513 -16.88 0.31 -4.22
C THR A 513 -17.95 -0.25 -5.17
N MET A 514 -18.66 0.63 -5.89
CA MET A 514 -19.65 0.22 -6.90
C MET A 514 -18.99 -0.40 -8.15
N VAL A 515 -17.91 0.19 -8.66
CA VAL A 515 -17.15 -0.31 -9.81
C VAL A 515 -16.53 -1.68 -9.50
N PHE A 516 -15.84 -1.84 -8.37
CA PHE A 516 -15.30 -3.14 -7.95
C PHE A 516 -16.39 -4.19 -7.74
N SER A 517 -17.55 -3.81 -7.18
CA SER A 517 -18.71 -4.72 -7.07
C SER A 517 -19.28 -5.14 -8.44
N ALA A 518 -19.22 -4.27 -9.45
CA ALA A 518 -19.62 -4.61 -10.82
C ALA A 518 -18.60 -5.52 -11.51
N VAL A 519 -17.30 -5.21 -11.42
CA VAL A 519 -16.21 -6.05 -11.96
C VAL A 519 -16.22 -7.44 -11.30
N GLN A 520 -16.40 -7.51 -9.97
CA GLN A 520 -16.66 -8.75 -9.24
C GLN A 520 -17.80 -9.56 -9.87
N ARG A 521 -18.96 -8.92 -10.08
CA ARG A 521 -20.18 -9.60 -10.49
C ARG A 521 -20.16 -10.06 -11.95
N PHE A 522 -19.63 -9.24 -12.86
CA PHE A 522 -19.74 -9.44 -14.31
C PHE A 522 -18.47 -9.99 -14.95
N VAL A 523 -17.30 -9.85 -14.32
CA VAL A 523 -16.01 -10.35 -14.84
C VAL A 523 -15.46 -11.47 -13.97
N LEU A 524 -15.26 -11.21 -12.68
CA LEU A 524 -14.51 -12.13 -11.81
C LEU A 524 -15.31 -13.38 -11.44
N SER A 525 -16.60 -13.25 -11.12
CA SER A 525 -17.47 -14.38 -10.74
C SER A 525 -17.67 -15.40 -11.87
N PRO A 526 -17.93 -15.01 -13.14
CA PRO A 526 -17.91 -15.95 -14.27
C PRO A 526 -16.59 -16.70 -14.46
N ILE A 527 -15.45 -16.01 -14.30
CA ILE A 527 -14.12 -16.64 -14.40
C ILE A 527 -13.89 -17.63 -13.26
N LEU A 528 -14.19 -17.24 -12.01
CA LEU A 528 -14.00 -18.11 -10.84
C LEU A 528 -14.91 -19.33 -10.89
N SER A 529 -16.19 -19.19 -11.27
CA SER A 529 -17.10 -20.33 -11.40
C SER A 529 -16.72 -21.30 -12.53
N PHE A 530 -16.18 -20.79 -13.65
CA PHE A 530 -15.59 -21.64 -14.70
C PHE A 530 -14.32 -22.38 -14.23
N LEU A 531 -13.49 -21.73 -13.41
CA LEU A 531 -12.31 -22.34 -12.81
C LEU A 531 -12.69 -23.39 -11.75
N ASP A 532 -13.61 -23.10 -10.83
CA ASP A 532 -14.07 -24.02 -9.79
C ASP A 532 -14.69 -25.29 -10.40
N GLY A 533 -15.54 -25.15 -11.42
CA GLY A 533 -16.08 -26.27 -12.19
C GLY A 533 -15.02 -27.14 -12.89
N ARG A 534 -13.76 -26.67 -12.98
CA ARG A 534 -12.61 -27.38 -13.55
C ARG A 534 -11.63 -27.88 -12.47
N THR A 535 -11.51 -27.19 -11.33
CA THR A 535 -10.61 -27.55 -10.22
C THR A 535 -11.21 -28.56 -9.25
N ASP A 536 -12.54 -28.61 -9.09
CA ASP A 536 -13.20 -29.61 -8.23
C ASP A 536 -12.95 -31.05 -8.71
N GLY A 537 -12.88 -31.24 -10.03
CA GLY A 537 -12.46 -32.51 -10.65
C GLY A 537 -11.00 -32.90 -10.37
N LEU A 538 -10.15 -31.94 -10.03
CA LEU A 538 -8.71 -32.12 -9.79
C LEU A 538 -8.31 -32.08 -8.30
N ARG A 539 -9.18 -31.56 -7.42
CA ARG A 539 -8.93 -31.37 -5.97
C ARG A 539 -7.63 -30.62 -5.66
N LEU A 540 -7.28 -29.64 -6.49
CA LEU A 540 -6.13 -28.77 -6.28
C LEU A 540 -6.32 -27.99 -4.97
N ARG A 541 -5.35 -28.13 -4.05
CA ARG A 541 -5.34 -27.42 -2.77
C ARG A 541 -4.68 -26.06 -2.97
N TRP A 542 -5.19 -24.99 -2.37
CA TRP A 542 -4.71 -23.62 -2.61
C TRP A 542 -3.18 -23.42 -2.51
N TRP A 543 -2.50 -24.14 -1.62
CA TRP A 543 -1.03 -24.18 -1.55
C TRP A 543 -0.33 -24.57 -2.88
N LEU A 544 -0.97 -25.42 -3.69
CA LEU A 544 -0.47 -25.79 -5.02
C LEU A 544 -0.68 -24.67 -6.05
N PHE A 545 -1.69 -23.81 -5.87
CA PHE A 545 -1.87 -22.62 -6.70
C PHE A 545 -0.82 -21.56 -6.37
N ILE A 546 -0.54 -21.31 -5.08
CA ILE A 546 0.57 -20.45 -4.64
C ILE A 546 1.91 -20.97 -5.18
N GLY A 547 2.17 -22.27 -5.04
CA GLY A 547 3.36 -22.92 -5.59
C GLY A 547 3.44 -22.88 -7.12
N PHE A 548 2.30 -22.93 -7.83
CA PHE A 548 2.25 -22.76 -9.28
C PHE A 548 2.57 -21.32 -9.70
N VAL A 549 2.01 -20.29 -9.04
CA VAL A 549 2.36 -18.88 -9.33
C VAL A 549 3.84 -18.63 -9.07
N HIS A 550 4.39 -19.15 -7.96
CA HIS A 550 5.83 -19.09 -7.69
C HIS A 550 6.66 -19.78 -8.78
N ALA A 551 6.28 -21.01 -9.18
CA ALA A 551 6.98 -21.72 -10.25
C ALA A 551 6.92 -20.97 -11.58
N VAL A 552 5.78 -20.36 -11.94
CA VAL A 552 5.63 -19.57 -13.16
C VAL A 552 6.47 -18.29 -13.11
N VAL A 553 6.43 -17.52 -12.02
CA VAL A 553 7.23 -16.29 -11.87
C VAL A 553 8.72 -16.59 -11.88
N LEU A 554 9.15 -17.66 -11.20
CA LEU A 554 10.54 -18.13 -11.25
C LEU A 554 10.92 -18.55 -12.68
N VAL A 555 10.18 -19.46 -13.32
CA VAL A 555 10.50 -19.94 -14.68
C VAL A 555 10.55 -18.79 -15.69
N LEU A 556 9.58 -17.86 -15.69
CA LEU A 556 9.61 -16.69 -16.56
C LEU A 556 10.81 -15.79 -16.26
N GLY A 557 11.13 -15.56 -14.99
CA GLY A 557 12.31 -14.80 -14.55
C GLY A 557 13.67 -15.42 -14.88
N HIS A 558 13.70 -16.68 -15.35
CA HIS A 558 14.90 -17.39 -15.82
C HIS A 558 14.96 -17.49 -17.37
N ILE A 559 13.94 -17.04 -18.11
CA ILE A 559 13.91 -17.11 -19.58
C ILE A 559 14.34 -15.74 -20.14
N GLU A 560 15.64 -15.59 -20.42
CA GLU A 560 16.18 -14.43 -21.14
C GLU A 560 16.04 -14.55 -22.66
N SER A 561 15.91 -15.76 -23.20
CA SER A 561 15.49 -15.99 -24.58
C SER A 561 14.80 -17.35 -24.75
N LEU A 562 14.03 -17.51 -25.82
CA LEU A 562 13.32 -18.74 -26.18
C LEU A 562 14.21 -19.81 -26.86
N ALA A 563 15.53 -19.69 -26.72
CA ALA A 563 16.50 -20.72 -27.09
C ALA A 563 16.71 -21.75 -25.94
N PRO A 564 17.14 -22.99 -26.21
CA PRO A 564 16.89 -24.11 -25.30
C PRO A 564 17.75 -24.10 -24.01
N PHE A 565 17.10 -23.75 -22.90
CA PHE A 565 17.37 -24.26 -21.54
C PHE A 565 18.78 -24.06 -20.94
N ALA A 566 19.43 -22.94 -21.22
CA ALA A 566 20.63 -22.52 -20.47
C ALA A 566 20.25 -21.99 -19.07
N VAL A 567 20.18 -22.86 -18.06
CA VAL A 567 19.95 -22.47 -16.67
C VAL A 567 21.27 -22.06 -16.01
N TYR A 568 21.51 -20.75 -15.89
CA TYR A 568 22.67 -20.21 -15.19
C TYR A 568 22.53 -20.25 -13.66
N ALA A 569 23.65 -20.15 -12.95
CA ALA A 569 23.68 -20.05 -11.50
C ALA A 569 23.03 -18.73 -11.04
N VAL A 570 22.00 -18.82 -10.21
CA VAL A 570 21.21 -17.66 -9.79
C VAL A 570 21.84 -17.01 -8.56
N GLY A 571 22.34 -15.78 -8.70
CA GLY A 571 22.80 -14.96 -7.57
C GLY A 571 21.66 -14.67 -6.58
N SER A 572 21.98 -14.62 -5.28
CA SER A 572 20.99 -14.58 -4.19
C SER A 572 19.97 -13.44 -4.33
N SER A 573 20.41 -12.30 -4.88
CA SER A 573 19.60 -11.11 -5.15
C SER A 573 18.47 -11.34 -6.15
N ARG A 574 18.77 -11.99 -7.29
CA ARG A 574 17.78 -12.26 -8.34
C ARG A 574 16.74 -13.27 -7.86
N LEU A 575 17.15 -14.26 -7.06
CA LEU A 575 16.21 -15.18 -6.41
C LEU A 575 15.28 -14.45 -5.44
N LEU A 576 15.82 -13.58 -4.56
CA LEU A 576 15.01 -12.81 -3.62
C LEU A 576 14.03 -11.87 -4.33
N ALA A 577 14.49 -11.17 -5.39
CA ALA A 577 13.64 -10.31 -6.20
C ALA A 577 12.45 -11.08 -6.82
N LEU A 578 12.72 -12.23 -7.43
CA LEU A 578 11.66 -13.09 -8.01
C LEU A 578 10.69 -13.65 -6.94
N VAL A 579 11.16 -13.93 -5.73
CA VAL A 579 10.28 -14.33 -4.60
C VAL A 579 9.37 -13.18 -4.19
N VAL A 580 9.88 -11.95 -3.99
CA VAL A 580 9.05 -10.79 -3.61
C VAL A 580 8.00 -10.48 -4.70
N LEU A 581 8.37 -10.60 -5.98
CA LEU A 581 7.43 -10.43 -7.10
C LEU A 581 6.37 -11.54 -7.13
N ALA A 582 6.73 -12.79 -6.84
CA ALA A 582 5.80 -13.91 -6.75
C ALA A 582 4.82 -13.75 -5.58
N ASP A 583 5.30 -13.39 -4.39
CA ASP A 583 4.47 -13.11 -3.21
C ASP A 583 3.52 -11.93 -3.47
N PHE A 584 3.97 -10.88 -4.16
CA PHE A 584 3.11 -9.74 -4.53
C PHE A 584 2.01 -10.13 -5.53
N ALA A 585 2.36 -10.93 -6.56
CA ALA A 585 1.38 -11.46 -7.51
C ALA A 585 0.35 -12.37 -6.82
N VAL A 586 0.80 -13.24 -5.90
CA VAL A 586 -0.08 -14.07 -5.07
C VAL A 586 -0.97 -13.22 -4.17
N PHE A 587 -0.45 -12.17 -3.54
CA PHE A 587 -1.23 -11.25 -2.70
C PHE A 587 -2.31 -10.53 -3.52
N LEU A 588 -1.99 -9.96 -4.69
CA LEU A 588 -2.96 -9.30 -5.56
C LEU A 588 -4.11 -10.23 -5.99
N LEU A 589 -3.82 -11.49 -6.29
CA LEU A 589 -4.83 -12.48 -6.65
C LEU A 589 -5.79 -12.78 -5.48
N HIS A 590 -5.25 -12.91 -4.25
CA HIS A 590 -6.07 -13.10 -3.06
C HIS A 590 -6.85 -11.84 -2.65
N LEU A 591 -6.31 -10.65 -2.91
CA LEU A 591 -7.00 -9.37 -2.71
C LEU A 591 -8.20 -9.23 -3.65
N LEU A 592 -8.03 -9.55 -4.94
CA LEU A 592 -9.15 -9.58 -5.90
C LEU A 592 -10.24 -10.59 -5.49
N ALA A 593 -9.84 -11.78 -5.01
CA ALA A 593 -10.76 -12.77 -4.48
C ALA A 593 -11.47 -12.28 -3.19
N LEU A 594 -10.78 -11.52 -2.32
CA LEU A 594 -11.34 -10.96 -1.09
C LEU A 594 -12.49 -10.00 -1.35
N GLY A 595 -12.31 -9.04 -2.26
CA GLY A 595 -13.44 -8.20 -2.72
C GLY A 595 -14.56 -9.02 -3.39
N GLY A 596 -14.24 -10.22 -3.86
CA GLY A 596 -15.06 -11.07 -4.72
C GLY A 596 -15.97 -12.13 -4.07
N ASN A 597 -15.66 -12.62 -2.85
CA ASN A 597 -16.24 -13.85 -2.27
C ASN A 597 -17.77 -13.99 -2.41
N PRO A 598 -18.31 -14.87 -3.29
CA PRO A 598 -19.75 -15.08 -3.44
C PRO A 598 -20.31 -16.17 -2.50
N ASN A 599 -19.43 -16.96 -1.87
CA ASN A 599 -19.78 -18.19 -1.13
C ASN A 599 -19.86 -17.96 0.40
N GLY A 600 -19.34 -16.83 0.88
CA GLY A 600 -19.42 -16.41 2.29
C GLY A 600 -20.80 -15.85 2.68
N THR A 601 -21.05 -15.73 3.98
CA THR A 601 -22.29 -15.11 4.50
C THR A 601 -22.34 -13.61 4.17
N LEU A 602 -23.53 -13.00 4.19
CA LEU A 602 -23.71 -11.57 3.88
C LEU A 602 -22.80 -10.66 4.72
N ASP A 603 -22.59 -10.99 5.99
CA ASP A 603 -21.67 -10.28 6.88
C ASP A 603 -20.20 -10.51 6.55
N GLN A 604 -19.81 -11.74 6.23
CA GLN A 604 -18.46 -12.02 5.72
C GLN A 604 -18.21 -11.25 4.41
N GLN A 605 -19.20 -11.14 3.51
CA GLN A 605 -19.08 -10.37 2.27
C GLN A 605 -18.89 -8.86 2.54
N ARG A 606 -19.65 -8.28 3.48
CA ARG A 606 -19.51 -6.85 3.87
C ARG A 606 -18.16 -6.58 4.55
N MET A 607 -17.74 -7.47 5.44
CA MET A 607 -16.44 -7.39 6.11
C MET A 607 -15.29 -7.52 5.10
N ASN A 608 -15.34 -8.51 4.20
CA ASN A 608 -14.33 -8.73 3.16
C ASN A 608 -14.22 -7.53 2.21
N ARG A 609 -15.33 -6.90 1.82
CA ARG A 609 -15.31 -5.65 1.02
C ARG A 609 -14.67 -4.48 1.76
N SER A 610 -14.82 -4.41 3.08
CA SER A 610 -14.24 -3.34 3.90
C SER A 610 -12.73 -3.56 4.09
N LEU A 611 -12.32 -4.81 4.35
CA LEU A 611 -10.90 -5.20 4.41
C LEU A 611 -10.22 -5.08 3.03
N PHE A 612 -10.93 -5.39 1.94
CA PHE A 612 -10.47 -5.14 0.57
C PHE A 612 -10.18 -3.65 0.34
N ALA A 613 -11.04 -2.73 0.79
CA ALA A 613 -10.79 -1.29 0.64
C ALA A 613 -9.52 -0.84 1.38
N VAL A 614 -9.31 -1.32 2.61
CA VAL A 614 -8.08 -1.07 3.40
C VAL A 614 -6.85 -1.62 2.68
N LEU A 615 -6.88 -2.88 2.25
CA LEU A 615 -5.73 -3.54 1.61
C LEU A 615 -5.46 -3.00 0.19
N TRP A 616 -6.47 -2.63 -0.58
CA TRP A 616 -6.29 -2.00 -1.90
C TRP A 616 -5.63 -0.62 -1.80
N LEU A 617 -6.05 0.21 -0.85
CA LEU A 617 -5.41 1.52 -0.60
C LEU A 617 -3.98 1.37 -0.07
N SER A 618 -3.65 0.25 0.58
CA SER A 618 -2.27 -0.05 0.98
C SER A 618 -1.31 -0.40 -0.17
N LEU A 619 -1.79 -0.56 -1.41
CA LEU A 619 -0.95 -0.94 -2.55
C LEU A 619 -0.04 0.20 -3.06
N PHE A 620 -0.46 1.46 -2.93
CA PHE A 620 0.27 2.58 -3.56
C PHE A 620 1.74 2.69 -3.08
N PRO A 621 2.08 2.52 -1.79
CA PRO A 621 3.47 2.50 -1.31
C PRO A 621 4.29 1.26 -1.71
N TRP A 622 3.70 0.26 -2.39
CA TRP A 622 4.46 -0.89 -2.93
C TRP A 622 5.03 -0.61 -4.32
N ILE A 623 4.49 0.37 -5.06
CA ILE A 623 4.84 0.60 -6.47
C ILE A 623 6.36 0.79 -6.64
N GLY A 624 6.98 1.63 -5.79
CA GLY A 624 8.43 1.87 -5.86
C GLY A 624 9.30 0.66 -5.50
N LYS A 625 8.87 -0.18 -4.57
CA LYS A 625 9.59 -1.41 -4.19
C LYS A 625 9.42 -2.52 -5.23
N ILE A 626 8.21 -2.69 -5.78
CA ILE A 626 7.92 -3.70 -6.80
C ILE A 626 8.62 -3.38 -8.13
N VAL A 627 8.69 -2.09 -8.53
CA VAL A 627 9.48 -1.69 -9.69
C VAL A 627 10.98 -1.94 -9.47
N TYR A 628 11.52 -1.62 -8.29
CA TYR A 628 12.93 -1.92 -7.95
C TYR A 628 13.25 -3.42 -8.05
N PHE A 629 12.43 -4.31 -7.48
CA PHE A 629 12.64 -5.75 -7.61
C PHE A 629 12.41 -6.26 -9.04
N ALA A 630 11.53 -5.65 -9.84
CA ALA A 630 11.38 -5.99 -11.26
C ALA A 630 12.63 -5.63 -12.07
N GLU A 631 13.20 -4.43 -11.90
CA GLU A 631 14.43 -4.02 -12.58
C GLU A 631 15.64 -4.83 -12.09
N ALA A 632 15.71 -5.17 -10.79
CA ALA A 632 16.75 -6.04 -10.23
C ALA A 632 16.61 -7.53 -10.60
N ALA A 633 15.44 -7.98 -11.07
CA ALA A 633 15.24 -9.33 -11.59
C ALA A 633 15.63 -9.49 -13.07
N VAL A 634 15.67 -8.38 -13.81
CA VAL A 634 16.00 -8.33 -15.26
C VAL A 634 17.44 -7.89 -15.51
N SER A 635 17.96 -6.93 -14.74
CA SER A 635 19.31 -6.40 -14.92
C SER A 635 20.37 -7.23 -14.18
N THR A 636 21.59 -7.28 -14.71
CA THR A 636 22.77 -7.89 -14.06
C THR A 636 23.27 -7.02 -12.90
N GLN A 637 22.52 -7.02 -11.80
CA GLN A 637 22.89 -6.28 -10.60
C GLN A 637 24.05 -6.94 -9.83
N PRO A 638 24.92 -6.15 -9.15
CA PRO A 638 25.83 -6.69 -8.16
C PRO A 638 25.05 -7.34 -7.00
N GLU A 639 25.69 -8.22 -6.24
CA GLU A 639 25.02 -8.87 -5.11
C GLU A 639 24.59 -7.84 -4.05
N PHE A 640 23.33 -7.93 -3.65
CA PHE A 640 22.70 -7.15 -2.59
C PHE A 640 23.48 -7.29 -1.28
N SER A 641 23.70 -6.17 -0.59
CA SER A 641 24.26 -6.18 0.75
C SER A 641 23.37 -6.97 1.72
N SER A 642 23.96 -7.46 2.83
CA SER A 642 23.23 -8.18 3.88
C SER A 642 22.02 -7.42 4.43
N GLU A 643 22.09 -6.09 4.44
CA GLU A 643 21.00 -5.18 4.81
C GLU A 643 19.86 -5.21 3.78
N ARG A 644 20.16 -5.12 2.47
CA ARG A 644 19.16 -5.22 1.40
C ARG A 644 18.54 -6.61 1.29
N LEU A 645 19.31 -7.66 1.55
CA LEU A 645 18.79 -9.02 1.68
C LEU A 645 17.80 -9.15 2.85
N LEU A 646 18.12 -8.54 4.00
CA LEU A 646 17.22 -8.51 5.17
C LEU A 646 15.95 -7.69 4.87
N GLU A 647 16.08 -6.49 4.30
CA GLU A 647 14.96 -5.62 3.88
C GLU A 647 14.01 -6.36 2.91
N GLY A 648 14.55 -6.96 1.85
CA GLY A 648 13.78 -7.74 0.87
C GLY A 648 13.12 -8.98 1.48
N SER A 649 13.78 -9.67 2.41
CA SER A 649 13.17 -10.79 3.14
C SER A 649 12.00 -10.33 4.03
N GLY A 650 12.09 -9.14 4.62
CA GLY A 650 11.00 -8.51 5.36
C GLY A 650 9.79 -8.23 4.47
N TYR A 651 10.00 -7.78 3.23
CA TYR A 651 8.93 -7.56 2.27
C TYR A 651 8.21 -8.86 1.86
N ALA A 652 8.94 -9.95 1.62
CA ALA A 652 8.34 -11.27 1.40
C ALA A 652 7.49 -11.71 2.61
N VAL A 653 8.01 -11.60 3.84
CA VAL A 653 7.28 -11.94 5.07
C VAL A 653 6.00 -11.10 5.24
N ILE A 654 6.04 -9.81 4.92
CA ILE A 654 4.86 -8.94 4.95
C ILE A 654 3.82 -9.39 3.91
N LEU A 655 4.22 -9.66 2.67
CA LEU A 655 3.29 -10.11 1.62
C LEU A 655 2.69 -11.48 1.93
N MET A 656 3.45 -12.39 2.54
CA MET A 656 2.94 -13.65 3.07
C MET A 656 1.94 -13.43 4.21
N LEU A 657 2.15 -12.47 5.11
CA LEU A 657 1.20 -12.12 6.19
C LEU A 657 -0.11 -11.55 5.62
N LEU A 658 -0.04 -10.64 4.64
CA LEU A 658 -1.20 -10.04 3.98
C LEU A 658 -1.98 -11.08 3.15
N THR A 659 -1.27 -11.99 2.48
CA THR A 659 -1.85 -13.15 1.79
C THR A 659 -2.54 -14.08 2.78
N PHE A 660 -1.88 -14.42 3.90
CA PHE A 660 -2.44 -15.30 4.93
C PHE A 660 -3.72 -14.71 5.53
N LEU A 661 -3.74 -13.41 5.87
CA LEU A 661 -4.94 -12.71 6.32
C LEU A 661 -6.06 -12.77 5.26
N SER A 662 -5.73 -12.56 3.99
CA SER A 662 -6.70 -12.62 2.89
C SER A 662 -7.30 -14.02 2.75
N CYS A 663 -6.50 -15.09 2.80
CA CYS A 663 -6.97 -16.48 2.86
C CYS A 663 -7.86 -16.73 4.10
N LEU A 664 -7.45 -16.22 5.25
CA LEU A 664 -8.17 -16.39 6.53
C LEU A 664 -9.56 -15.76 6.48
N SER A 665 -9.67 -14.58 5.86
CA SER A 665 -10.90 -13.81 5.68
C SER A 665 -11.82 -14.37 4.57
N LEU A 666 -11.26 -15.16 3.64
CA LEU A 666 -12.02 -15.94 2.66
C LEU A 666 -12.62 -17.21 3.29
N ASP A 667 -11.84 -17.95 4.10
CA ASP A 667 -12.28 -19.18 4.78
C ASP A 667 -13.31 -18.91 5.91
N GLN A 668 -13.23 -17.77 6.60
CA GLN A 668 -13.98 -17.45 7.81
C GLN A 668 -14.00 -15.94 8.11
N MET A 669 -14.77 -15.50 9.11
CA MET A 669 -14.87 -14.09 9.49
C MET A 669 -13.67 -13.66 10.38
N VAL A 670 -13.08 -12.50 10.09
CA VAL A 670 -11.87 -11.96 10.75
C VAL A 670 -12.02 -10.44 10.95
N PRO A 671 -12.33 -9.95 12.17
CA PRO A 671 -12.50 -10.69 13.42
C PRO A 671 -13.65 -11.72 13.40
N LEU A 672 -13.51 -12.80 14.18
CA LEU A 672 -14.61 -13.73 14.48
C LEU A 672 -15.68 -13.04 15.35
N PRO A 673 -16.98 -13.38 15.17
CA PRO A 673 -18.05 -12.87 16.02
C PRO A 673 -17.90 -13.36 17.46
N PRO A 674 -18.20 -12.51 18.46
CA PRO A 674 -18.43 -12.98 19.83
C PRO A 674 -19.48 -14.11 19.88
N THR A 675 -20.54 -14.07 19.06
CA THR A 675 -21.51 -15.17 18.96
C THR A 675 -21.00 -16.45 18.29
N ALA A 676 -19.86 -16.43 17.58
CA ALA A 676 -19.20 -17.68 17.17
C ALA A 676 -18.61 -18.44 18.38
N PHE A 677 -18.45 -17.76 19.52
CA PHE A 677 -18.22 -18.37 20.83
C PHE A 677 -19.54 -18.56 21.62
N PHE A 678 -20.43 -17.57 21.66
CA PHE A 678 -21.67 -17.63 22.48
C PHE A 678 -22.82 -18.48 21.91
N GLY A 679 -22.74 -18.97 20.67
CA GLY A 679 -23.81 -19.72 19.99
C GLY A 679 -24.26 -21.06 20.60
N ALA A 680 -23.77 -21.39 21.80
CA ALA A 680 -24.25 -22.50 22.62
C ALA A 680 -24.52 -22.10 24.10
N SER A 681 -24.34 -20.84 24.50
CA SER A 681 -24.56 -20.35 25.88
C SER A 681 -25.74 -19.39 26.04
N SER A 682 -26.25 -18.78 24.97
CA SER A 682 -27.39 -17.83 25.04
C SER A 682 -28.78 -18.48 25.08
N GLY A 683 -28.90 -19.79 24.83
CA GLY A 683 -30.19 -20.50 24.81
C GLY A 683 -31.16 -20.11 23.69
N GLN A 684 -30.76 -19.22 22.78
CA GLN A 684 -31.51 -18.85 21.59
C GLN A 684 -31.23 -19.88 20.48
N ASP A 685 -32.28 -20.54 19.95
CA ASP A 685 -32.12 -21.51 18.86
C ASP A 685 -31.66 -20.81 17.59
N ALA A 686 -30.50 -21.22 17.06
CA ALA A 686 -29.91 -20.68 15.84
C ALA A 686 -30.81 -20.80 14.57
N ALA A 687 -31.93 -21.52 14.66
CA ALA A 687 -32.93 -21.62 13.61
C ALA A 687 -33.88 -20.42 13.51
N SER A 688 -34.09 -19.63 14.57
CA SER A 688 -35.02 -18.48 14.52
C SER A 688 -34.62 -17.45 13.45
N VAL A 689 -33.31 -17.22 13.31
CA VAL A 689 -32.69 -16.28 12.37
C VAL A 689 -32.79 -16.73 10.90
N TYR A 690 -32.93 -18.03 10.64
CA TYR A 690 -32.89 -18.60 9.27
C TYR A 690 -34.22 -19.25 8.83
N GLY A 691 -35.29 -19.09 9.60
CA GLY A 691 -36.56 -19.80 9.40
C GLY A 691 -37.57 -19.18 8.41
N LEU A 692 -37.44 -17.90 8.04
CA LEU A 692 -38.46 -17.15 7.29
C LEU A 692 -38.18 -17.06 5.78
N ALA A 693 -37.88 -18.19 5.12
CA ALA A 693 -37.57 -18.22 3.69
C ALA A 693 -38.04 -19.46 2.90
N ALA A 694 -38.97 -20.30 3.41
CA ALA A 694 -39.45 -21.47 2.67
C ALA A 694 -40.83 -22.06 3.11
N SER A 695 -41.96 -21.41 2.79
CA SER A 695 -43.23 -22.11 2.52
C SER A 695 -44.32 -21.21 1.89
N SER A 696 -44.49 -21.29 0.56
CA SER A 696 -45.60 -20.66 -0.15
C SER A 696 -46.87 -21.53 -0.09
N SER A 697 -47.50 -21.60 1.09
CA SER A 697 -48.81 -22.25 1.27
C SER A 697 -49.60 -21.64 2.44
N GLY A 698 -50.74 -21.01 2.16
CA GLY A 698 -51.51 -20.26 3.16
C GLY A 698 -52.24 -21.12 4.18
N LYS A 699 -51.61 -21.38 5.33
CA LYS A 699 -52.28 -21.71 6.60
C LYS A 699 -51.57 -20.99 7.76
N ARG A 700 -52.33 -20.30 8.62
CA ARG A 700 -51.80 -19.72 9.86
C ARG A 700 -51.49 -20.85 10.84
N GLY A 701 -50.22 -20.99 11.21
CA GLY A 701 -49.75 -21.85 12.29
C GLY A 701 -48.53 -21.18 12.93
N ASN A 702 -48.35 -21.36 14.24
CA ASN A 702 -47.21 -20.78 14.95
C ASN A 702 -45.89 -21.37 14.43
N PRO A 703 -44.80 -20.58 14.35
CA PRO A 703 -43.50 -21.10 13.94
C PRO A 703 -43.03 -22.16 14.96
N VAL A 704 -42.80 -23.39 14.48
CA VAL A 704 -42.32 -24.48 15.32
C VAL A 704 -40.85 -24.21 15.69
N LYS A 705 -40.61 -23.99 16.99
CA LYS A 705 -39.27 -23.81 17.55
C LYS A 705 -38.40 -25.04 17.25
N ILE A 706 -37.30 -24.85 16.50
CA ILE A 706 -36.41 -25.96 16.11
C ILE A 706 -35.42 -26.24 17.23
N THR A 707 -35.83 -27.10 18.16
CA THR A 707 -35.02 -27.55 19.30
C THR A 707 -34.00 -28.59 18.87
N ALA A 708 -33.18 -29.02 19.82
CA ALA A 708 -32.28 -30.17 19.67
C ALA A 708 -33.03 -31.42 19.14
N GLU A 709 -34.25 -31.63 19.59
CA GLU A 709 -35.01 -32.89 19.52
C GLU A 709 -35.74 -33.06 18.17
N ASN A 710 -36.18 -31.96 17.56
CA ASN A 710 -36.92 -31.96 16.29
C ASN A 710 -36.08 -31.54 15.06
N CYS A 711 -34.77 -31.34 15.23
CA CYS A 711 -33.88 -30.75 14.22
C CYS A 711 -33.70 -31.62 12.94
N PRO A 712 -34.06 -31.12 11.74
CA PRO A 712 -34.08 -31.91 10.50
C PRO A 712 -32.71 -32.21 9.88
N LYS A 713 -31.60 -31.75 10.49
CA LYS A 713 -30.23 -32.01 10.01
C LYS A 713 -29.35 -32.76 11.02
N CYS A 714 -29.85 -33.03 12.22
CA CYS A 714 -29.07 -33.57 13.33
C CYS A 714 -29.72 -34.85 13.88
N ILE A 715 -29.92 -35.80 12.96
CA ILE A 715 -30.44 -37.16 13.18
C ILE A 715 -29.30 -38.05 13.68
N PHE A 716 -29.57 -38.88 14.70
CA PHE A 716 -28.64 -39.87 15.25
C PHE A 716 -29.41 -41.18 15.45
N GLU A 717 -28.86 -42.28 14.94
CA GLU A 717 -29.46 -43.62 14.96
C GLU A 717 -29.20 -44.36 16.29
N ASP A 718 -28.14 -43.97 17.01
CA ASP A 718 -27.79 -44.47 18.35
C ASP A 718 -27.38 -43.28 19.24
N GLY A 719 -27.82 -43.33 20.51
CA GLY A 719 -27.53 -42.35 21.54
C GLY A 719 -26.94 -42.95 22.83
N GLY A 720 -26.67 -44.26 22.84
CA GLY A 720 -26.18 -44.97 24.02
C GLY A 720 -27.26 -45.24 25.09
N PRO A 721 -26.85 -45.80 26.25
CA PRO A 721 -27.78 -46.27 27.28
C PRO A 721 -28.68 -45.16 27.82
N GLY A 722 -30.00 -45.31 27.63
CA GLY A 722 -31.00 -44.35 28.12
C GLY A 722 -31.20 -43.11 27.26
N ALA A 723 -30.71 -43.11 26.01
CA ALA A 723 -31.30 -42.27 24.99
C ALA A 723 -32.78 -42.64 24.76
N ILE A 724 -33.64 -41.63 24.61
CA ILE A 724 -35.03 -41.82 24.16
C ILE A 724 -35.04 -41.77 22.63
N LEU A 725 -35.68 -42.77 22.03
CA LEU A 725 -35.83 -42.94 20.59
C LEU A 725 -37.27 -42.64 20.18
N GLU A 726 -37.45 -41.98 19.03
CA GLU A 726 -38.73 -41.72 18.39
C GLU A 726 -38.71 -42.26 16.96
N GLU A 727 -39.84 -42.76 16.46
CA GLU A 727 -39.96 -43.21 15.06
C GLU A 727 -39.75 -42.03 14.09
N PHE A 728 -38.91 -42.22 13.08
CA PHE A 728 -38.55 -41.18 12.12
C PHE A 728 -38.41 -41.75 10.71
N ASN A 729 -39.20 -41.18 9.79
CA ASN A 729 -39.16 -41.53 8.38
C ASN A 729 -38.25 -40.57 7.60
N ASP A 730 -37.17 -41.10 7.03
CA ASP A 730 -36.17 -40.37 6.24
C ASP A 730 -36.22 -40.79 4.74
N ARG A 731 -35.27 -40.31 3.92
CA ARG A 731 -35.20 -40.66 2.47
C ARG A 731 -34.66 -42.07 2.20
N THR A 732 -34.18 -42.78 3.22
CA THR A 732 -33.65 -44.14 3.14
C THR A 732 -34.57 -45.17 3.81
N THR A 733 -35.50 -44.75 4.68
CA THR A 733 -36.62 -45.56 5.16
C THR A 733 -37.52 -45.99 3.98
N ARG A 734 -37.55 -47.29 3.66
CA ARG A 734 -38.38 -47.88 2.59
C ARG A 734 -39.47 -48.78 3.16
N ARG A 735 -40.72 -48.52 2.79
CA ARG A 735 -41.86 -49.39 3.13
C ARG A 735 -41.86 -50.64 2.23
N ILE A 736 -41.56 -51.81 2.80
CA ILE A 736 -41.72 -53.11 2.13
C ILE A 736 -43.00 -53.78 2.66
N VAL A 737 -43.81 -54.33 1.77
CA VAL A 737 -44.97 -55.16 2.15
C VAL A 737 -44.58 -56.63 1.99
N THR A 738 -44.58 -57.38 3.09
CA THR A 738 -44.07 -58.76 3.13
C THR A 738 -45.18 -59.79 3.08
N GLY A 739 -45.44 -60.32 1.88
CA GLY A 739 -46.25 -61.53 1.69
C GLY A 739 -47.76 -61.36 1.86
N LYS A 740 -48.47 -62.49 1.86
CA LYS A 740 -49.94 -62.56 1.84
C LYS A 740 -50.63 -62.16 3.16
N THR A 741 -49.86 -61.92 4.24
CA THR A 741 -50.39 -61.44 5.53
C THR A 741 -50.61 -59.93 5.56
N GLY A 742 -50.07 -59.18 4.59
CA GLY A 742 -50.22 -57.72 4.51
C GLY A 742 -49.34 -56.95 5.51
N GLU A 743 -48.41 -57.62 6.19
CA GLU A 743 -47.49 -56.98 7.12
C GLU A 743 -46.57 -55.97 6.42
N VAL A 744 -46.31 -54.86 7.12
CA VAL A 744 -45.59 -53.70 6.60
C VAL A 744 -44.28 -53.57 7.35
N VAL A 745 -43.18 -53.91 6.70
CA VAL A 745 -41.83 -53.82 7.24
C VAL A 745 -41.13 -52.60 6.65
N TYR A 746 -40.84 -51.60 7.49
CA TYR A 746 -40.01 -50.47 7.10
C TYR A 746 -38.53 -50.85 7.20
N THR A 747 -37.81 -50.81 6.08
CA THR A 747 -36.38 -51.12 6.00
C THR A 747 -35.55 -49.87 5.74
N GLY A 748 -34.67 -49.53 6.66
CA GLY A 748 -33.86 -48.30 6.70
C GLY A 748 -33.65 -47.89 8.16
N PRO A 749 -33.07 -46.71 8.45
CA PRO A 749 -33.20 -46.10 9.76
C PRO A 749 -34.68 -45.78 9.98
N THR A 750 -35.23 -46.28 11.08
CA THR A 750 -36.64 -46.09 11.49
C THR A 750 -36.77 -45.29 12.77
N PHE A 751 -35.67 -45.04 13.50
CA PHE A 751 -35.68 -44.35 14.78
C PHE A 751 -34.60 -43.26 14.82
N ARG A 752 -34.91 -42.15 15.49
CA ARG A 752 -33.94 -41.08 15.85
C ARG A 752 -33.84 -40.95 17.36
N VAL A 753 -32.67 -40.60 17.86
CA VAL A 753 -32.53 -40.09 19.24
C VAL A 753 -33.21 -38.72 19.32
N VAL A 754 -34.17 -38.57 20.24
CA VAL A 754 -34.81 -37.28 20.55
C VAL A 754 -34.26 -36.64 21.81
N SER A 755 -33.90 -37.42 22.83
CA SER A 755 -33.24 -36.92 24.05
C SER A 755 -32.28 -37.96 24.65
N CYS A 756 -31.37 -37.52 25.51
CA CYS A 756 -30.44 -38.40 26.23
C CYS A 756 -29.90 -37.70 27.49
N ASP A 757 -29.75 -38.46 28.57
CA ASP A 757 -29.40 -38.02 29.91
C ASP A 757 -27.90 -38.23 30.26
N CYS A 758 -27.03 -38.42 29.26
CA CYS A 758 -25.57 -38.53 29.46
C CYS A 758 -25.00 -37.45 30.40
N VAL A 759 -25.57 -36.24 30.35
CA VAL A 759 -25.24 -35.10 31.23
C VAL A 759 -25.45 -35.38 32.73
N TYR A 760 -26.47 -36.17 33.08
CA TYR A 760 -26.76 -36.55 34.46
C TYR A 760 -25.99 -37.81 34.88
N ARG A 761 -25.67 -38.71 33.93
CA ARG A 761 -24.88 -39.94 34.19
C ARG A 761 -23.38 -39.69 34.35
N PHE A 762 -22.81 -38.75 33.60
CA PHE A 762 -21.35 -38.65 33.44
C PHE A 762 -20.81 -37.25 33.77
N GLN A 763 -19.82 -37.17 34.66
CA GLN A 763 -19.18 -35.91 35.05
C GLN A 763 -18.23 -35.30 34.00
N LYS A 764 -17.96 -36.01 32.89
CA LYS A 764 -16.90 -35.66 31.92
C LYS A 764 -17.43 -35.72 30.49
N SER A 765 -17.33 -34.61 29.76
CA SER A 765 -17.88 -34.46 28.39
C SER A 765 -17.32 -35.44 27.36
N ARG A 766 -16.16 -36.06 27.63
CA ARG A 766 -15.56 -37.13 26.82
C ARG A 766 -16.36 -38.45 26.83
N ASP A 767 -17.19 -38.66 27.84
CA ASP A 767 -17.93 -39.89 28.10
C ASP A 767 -19.43 -39.75 27.67
N PHE A 768 -19.80 -38.62 27.04
CA PHE A 768 -21.10 -38.36 26.44
C PHE A 768 -21.22 -38.97 25.03
N CYS A 769 -22.44 -39.36 24.63
CA CYS A 769 -22.72 -39.90 23.29
C CYS A 769 -22.63 -38.84 22.16
N ASP A 770 -22.49 -39.29 20.90
CA ASP A 770 -22.38 -38.44 19.72
C ASP A 770 -23.58 -37.46 19.58
N PHE A 771 -24.78 -37.88 19.99
CA PHE A 771 -25.95 -37.00 20.11
C PHE A 771 -25.70 -35.85 21.10
N CYS A 772 -25.30 -36.14 22.35
CA CYS A 772 -25.09 -35.10 23.38
C CYS A 772 -23.93 -34.14 23.06
N ILE A 773 -22.89 -34.57 22.34
CA ILE A 773 -21.74 -33.73 21.95
C ILE A 773 -21.89 -33.05 20.57
N ARG A 774 -23.03 -33.20 19.90
CA ARG A 774 -23.27 -32.59 18.58
C ARG A 774 -23.25 -31.06 18.65
N SER A 775 -22.64 -30.43 17.66
CA SER A 775 -22.75 -28.98 17.41
C SER A 775 -23.50 -28.79 16.11
N CYS A 776 -24.59 -28.04 16.13
CA CYS A 776 -25.58 -28.04 15.05
C CYS A 776 -26.05 -26.61 14.78
N ARG A 777 -25.70 -26.06 13.61
CA ARG A 777 -26.04 -24.66 13.22
C ARG A 777 -27.53 -24.33 13.10
N LEU A 778 -28.43 -25.29 13.37
CA LEU A 778 -29.88 -25.05 13.44
C LEU A 778 -30.39 -25.09 14.89
N CYS A 779 -29.99 -26.08 15.70
CA CYS A 779 -30.52 -26.30 17.04
C CYS A 779 -29.50 -26.06 18.17
N GLY A 780 -28.46 -25.26 17.91
CA GLY A 780 -27.29 -25.05 18.78
C GLY A 780 -26.38 -26.29 18.89
N GLY A 781 -26.91 -27.40 19.40
CA GLY A 781 -26.19 -28.65 19.58
C GLY A 781 -26.98 -29.68 20.39
N GLY A 782 -26.27 -30.44 21.22
CA GLY A 782 -26.80 -31.25 22.31
C GLY A 782 -26.31 -30.73 23.65
N ASN A 783 -26.91 -31.22 24.75
CA ASN A 783 -26.71 -30.70 26.11
C ASN A 783 -25.24 -30.68 26.57
N GLY A 784 -24.36 -31.49 25.98
CA GLY A 784 -22.93 -31.49 26.28
C GLY A 784 -22.22 -30.22 25.82
N ASN A 785 -22.46 -29.75 24.59
CA ASN A 785 -21.94 -28.44 24.16
C ASN A 785 -22.63 -27.29 24.91
N PHE A 786 -23.91 -27.42 25.26
CA PHE A 786 -24.63 -26.40 26.03
C PHE A 786 -23.99 -26.21 27.43
N GLN A 787 -23.69 -27.29 28.15
CA GLN A 787 -22.97 -27.20 29.43
C GLN A 787 -21.52 -26.70 29.30
N GLU A 788 -20.81 -27.10 28.24
CA GLU A 788 -19.43 -26.67 28.01
C GLU A 788 -19.37 -25.18 27.61
N ALA A 789 -20.42 -24.66 26.97
CA ALA A 789 -20.58 -23.23 26.66
C ALA A 789 -21.14 -22.41 27.83
N ALA A 790 -22.02 -22.96 28.68
CA ALA A 790 -22.47 -22.30 29.91
C ALA A 790 -21.27 -22.01 30.83
N LYS A 791 -20.46 -23.02 31.12
CA LYS A 791 -19.20 -22.87 31.88
C LYS A 791 -18.20 -21.90 31.24
N TYR A 792 -18.32 -21.66 29.94
CA TYR A 792 -17.50 -20.69 29.21
C TYR A 792 -18.10 -19.27 29.25
N LYS A 793 -19.42 -19.12 29.38
CA LYS A 793 -20.06 -17.84 29.73
C LYS A 793 -19.60 -17.39 31.12
N ASP A 794 -19.68 -18.29 32.10
CA ASP A 794 -19.27 -18.01 33.48
C ASP A 794 -17.79 -17.57 33.53
N PHE A 795 -16.91 -18.29 32.82
CA PHE A 795 -15.49 -17.92 32.65
C PHE A 795 -15.26 -16.55 31.97
N LEU A 796 -16.13 -16.13 31.04
CA LEU A 796 -16.03 -14.83 30.38
C LEU A 796 -16.61 -13.67 31.21
N GLU A 797 -17.50 -13.94 32.16
CA GLU A 797 -17.92 -12.95 33.16
C GLU A 797 -16.79 -12.68 34.18
N ASP A 798 -15.93 -13.67 34.48
CA ASP A 798 -14.69 -13.49 35.25
C ASP A 798 -13.51 -12.89 34.44
N SER A 799 -13.44 -13.11 33.12
CA SER A 799 -12.25 -12.77 32.29
C SER A 799 -12.31 -11.36 31.67
N GLN A 800 -11.95 -10.32 32.46
CA GLN A 800 -11.79 -8.95 31.94
C GLN A 800 -10.76 -8.84 30.79
N MET A 801 -9.78 -9.74 30.74
CA MET A 801 -8.72 -9.75 29.72
C MET A 801 -9.26 -10.01 28.31
N ASP A 802 -10.24 -10.92 28.15
CA ASP A 802 -10.80 -11.25 26.84
C ASP A 802 -11.67 -10.09 26.30
N LEU A 803 -12.43 -9.42 27.17
CA LEU A 803 -13.18 -8.19 26.82
C LEU A 803 -12.24 -7.07 26.35
N ALA A 804 -11.12 -6.87 27.04
CA ALA A 804 -10.09 -5.91 26.64
C ALA A 804 -9.47 -6.28 25.27
N MET A 805 -9.15 -7.56 25.04
CA MET A 805 -8.63 -8.05 23.76
C MET A 805 -9.62 -7.89 22.60
N HIS A 806 -10.94 -7.98 22.85
CA HIS A 806 -11.94 -7.67 21.84
C HIS A 806 -11.93 -6.17 21.47
N ALA A 807 -11.98 -5.27 22.47
CA ALA A 807 -11.98 -3.82 22.24
C ALA A 807 -10.69 -3.33 21.55
N LEU A 808 -9.54 -3.95 21.88
CA LEU A 808 -8.21 -3.56 21.38
C LEU A 808 -8.14 -3.50 19.85
N VAL A 809 -8.76 -4.43 19.11
CA VAL A 809 -8.68 -4.43 17.63
C VAL A 809 -9.35 -3.21 17.01
N ALA A 810 -10.54 -2.84 17.48
CA ALA A 810 -11.23 -1.64 16.99
C ALA A 810 -10.42 -0.38 17.31
N VAL A 811 -9.84 -0.31 18.51
CA VAL A 811 -8.96 0.79 18.95
C VAL A 811 -7.69 0.86 18.10
N VAL A 812 -7.03 -0.26 17.77
CA VAL A 812 -5.86 -0.29 16.88
C VAL A 812 -6.17 0.30 15.51
N PHE A 813 -7.31 -0.04 14.90
CA PHE A 813 -7.70 0.56 13.61
C PHE A 813 -8.01 2.05 13.71
N GLN A 814 -8.63 2.52 14.80
CA GLN A 814 -8.90 3.94 15.03
C GLN A 814 -7.60 4.74 15.31
N ILE A 815 -6.65 4.17 16.06
CA ILE A 815 -5.31 4.75 16.24
C ILE A 815 -4.58 4.82 14.90
N CYS A 816 -4.60 3.74 14.10
CA CYS A 816 -3.98 3.76 12.77
C CYS A 816 -4.62 4.82 11.87
N ALA A 817 -5.94 4.99 11.89
CA ALA A 817 -6.62 6.05 11.15
C ALA A 817 -6.22 7.47 11.62
N ALA A 818 -6.16 7.70 12.93
CA ALA A 818 -5.76 8.99 13.51
C ALA A 818 -4.28 9.33 13.24
N VAL A 819 -3.39 8.33 13.29
CA VAL A 819 -1.96 8.48 12.97
C VAL A 819 -1.76 8.67 11.47
N GLN A 820 -2.51 7.95 10.61
CA GLN A 820 -2.52 8.19 9.16
C GLN A 820 -3.03 9.59 8.80
N PHE A 821 -4.05 10.10 9.49
CA PHE A 821 -4.54 11.47 9.25
C PHE A 821 -3.54 12.53 9.75
N THR A 822 -3.06 12.43 10.99
CA THR A 822 -2.20 13.47 11.59
C THR A 822 -0.78 13.47 11.03
N TYR A 823 -0.12 12.32 10.95
CA TYR A 823 1.25 12.22 10.44
C TYR A 823 1.26 12.05 8.91
N GLY A 824 0.34 11.29 8.33
CA GLY A 824 0.28 11.07 6.87
C GLY A 824 -0.08 12.31 6.06
N LEU A 825 -0.85 13.27 6.59
CA LEU A 825 -1.04 14.57 5.91
C LEU A 825 0.26 15.40 5.88
N ASN A 826 1.13 15.25 6.88
CA ASN A 826 2.41 15.97 6.98
C ASN A 826 3.58 15.24 6.27
N ARG A 827 3.55 13.91 6.20
CA ARG A 827 4.55 13.06 5.50
C ARG A 827 3.87 11.89 4.79
N PRO A 828 3.19 12.14 3.64
CA PRO A 828 2.37 11.14 2.94
C PRO A 828 3.14 9.90 2.45
N TYR A 829 4.44 10.05 2.24
CA TYR A 829 5.36 9.01 1.75
C TYR A 829 5.74 7.93 2.77
N HIS A 830 5.92 8.28 4.05
CA HIS A 830 6.52 7.32 5.01
C HIS A 830 5.53 6.31 5.60
N LEU A 831 4.32 6.73 5.93
CA LEU A 831 3.55 6.06 6.99
C LEU A 831 2.60 4.96 6.51
N SER A 832 1.98 5.17 5.34
CA SER A 832 0.95 4.30 4.76
C SER A 832 1.41 2.83 4.63
N PHE A 833 2.71 2.62 4.40
CA PHE A 833 3.32 1.29 4.31
C PHE A 833 3.32 0.54 5.66
N TYR A 834 3.71 1.20 6.77
CA TYR A 834 3.93 0.53 8.05
C TYR A 834 2.66 0.22 8.86
N LEU A 835 1.55 0.93 8.59
CA LEU A 835 0.27 0.68 9.26
C LEU A 835 -0.39 -0.62 8.81
N THR A 836 -0.29 -0.99 7.53
CA THR A 836 -0.99 -2.17 7.00
C THR A 836 -0.49 -3.49 7.61
N PRO A 837 0.84 -3.75 7.73
CA PRO A 837 1.35 -4.92 8.42
C PRO A 837 0.96 -4.96 9.90
N LEU A 838 0.91 -3.81 10.58
CA LEU A 838 0.46 -3.70 11.98
C LEU A 838 -1.02 -4.08 12.13
N CYS A 839 -1.90 -3.52 11.28
CA CYS A 839 -3.32 -3.87 11.22
C CYS A 839 -3.53 -5.36 10.90
N ALA A 840 -2.76 -5.91 9.95
CA ALA A 840 -2.84 -7.31 9.58
C ALA A 840 -2.36 -8.25 10.69
N LEU A 841 -1.26 -7.90 11.36
CA LEU A 841 -0.75 -8.62 12.52
C LEU A 841 -1.77 -8.59 13.67
N ALA A 842 -2.40 -7.44 13.93
CA ALA A 842 -3.44 -7.32 14.97
C ALA A 842 -4.65 -8.25 14.70
N LEU A 843 -5.13 -8.32 13.45
CA LEU A 843 -6.21 -9.24 13.06
C LEU A 843 -5.81 -10.72 13.16
N VAL A 844 -4.58 -11.05 12.77
CA VAL A 844 -4.04 -12.42 12.87
C VAL A 844 -3.81 -12.82 14.32
N VAL A 845 -3.25 -11.95 15.15
CA VAL A 845 -3.06 -12.18 16.60
C VAL A 845 -4.41 -12.32 17.30
N TYR A 846 -5.40 -11.48 17.01
CA TYR A 846 -6.78 -11.65 17.51
C TYR A 846 -7.31 -13.04 17.17
N HIS A 847 -7.21 -13.48 15.91
CA HIS A 847 -7.69 -14.81 15.50
C HIS A 847 -6.88 -15.99 16.08
N LEU A 848 -5.64 -15.76 16.52
CA LEU A 848 -4.79 -16.81 17.11
C LEU A 848 -4.94 -16.90 18.63
N VAL A 849 -5.05 -15.76 19.32
CA VAL A 849 -5.22 -15.68 20.79
C VAL A 849 -6.65 -16.05 21.16
N LEU A 850 -7.64 -15.39 20.55
CA LEU A 850 -9.06 -15.70 20.73
C LEU A 850 -9.46 -16.88 19.85
N ARG A 851 -8.76 -18.01 20.00
CA ARG A 851 -9.04 -19.28 19.33
C ARG A 851 -9.31 -20.38 20.35
N HIS A 852 -10.58 -20.71 20.52
CA HIS A 852 -11.07 -21.62 21.55
C HIS A 852 -10.23 -22.91 21.66
N PRO A 853 -9.76 -23.31 22.86
CA PRO A 853 -9.04 -24.56 23.06
C PRO A 853 -9.76 -25.81 22.52
N ILE A 854 -11.10 -25.81 22.46
CA ILE A 854 -11.88 -26.88 21.84
C ILE A 854 -11.75 -26.86 20.31
N GLU A 855 -11.75 -25.69 19.68
CA GLU A 855 -11.47 -25.55 18.24
C GLU A 855 -10.03 -25.96 17.90
N ALA A 856 -9.05 -25.54 18.71
CA ALA A 856 -7.66 -25.97 18.58
C ALA A 856 -7.52 -27.51 18.72
N ARG A 857 -8.26 -28.14 19.64
CA ARG A 857 -8.37 -29.60 19.76
C ARG A 857 -9.09 -30.23 18.57
N ARG A 858 -10.20 -29.66 18.08
CA ARG A 858 -10.94 -30.11 16.88
C ARG A 858 -10.05 -30.03 15.64
N ALA A 859 -9.26 -28.97 15.46
CA ALA A 859 -8.30 -28.81 14.37
C ALA A 859 -7.16 -29.84 14.45
N LYS A 860 -6.51 -29.98 15.62
CA LYS A 860 -5.49 -31.02 15.86
C LYS A 860 -6.06 -32.42 15.60
N ASN A 861 -7.29 -32.72 16.04
CA ASN A 861 -7.95 -34.01 15.80
C ASN A 861 -8.37 -34.22 14.33
N LYS A 862 -8.75 -33.15 13.59
CA LYS A 862 -9.07 -33.19 12.16
C LYS A 862 -7.81 -33.41 11.32
N GLN A 863 -6.67 -32.84 11.73
CA GLN A 863 -5.34 -33.19 11.20
C GLN A 863 -4.97 -34.65 11.51
N ARG A 864 -5.11 -35.10 12.78
CA ARG A 864 -4.82 -36.48 13.23
C ARG A 864 -5.68 -37.54 12.50
N LYS A 865 -6.97 -37.25 12.25
CA LYS A 865 -7.84 -38.10 11.41
C LYS A 865 -7.42 -38.09 9.93
N LYS A 866 -6.92 -36.96 9.39
CA LYS A 866 -6.37 -36.88 8.01
C LYS A 866 -5.06 -37.66 7.85
N THR A 867 -4.09 -37.51 8.76
CA THR A 867 -2.85 -38.29 8.72
C THR A 867 -3.13 -39.77 8.88
N ASN A 868 -3.95 -40.19 9.86
CA ASN A 868 -4.32 -41.60 10.02
C ASN A 868 -5.03 -42.20 8.79
N LYS A 869 -5.86 -41.42 8.06
CA LYS A 869 -6.42 -41.87 6.76
C LYS A 869 -5.35 -42.01 5.69
N ALA A 870 -4.35 -41.12 5.63
CA ALA A 870 -3.22 -41.24 4.70
C ALA A 870 -2.35 -42.47 5.01
N THR A 871 -2.05 -42.73 6.29
CA THR A 871 -1.27 -43.92 6.71
C THR A 871 -2.04 -45.23 6.43
N LYS A 872 -3.36 -45.26 6.63
CA LYS A 872 -4.18 -46.41 6.19
C LYS A 872 -4.19 -46.57 4.68
N LYS A 873 -4.27 -45.49 3.88
CA LYS A 873 -4.18 -45.59 2.40
C LYS A 873 -2.82 -46.09 1.91
N LYS A 874 -1.71 -45.71 2.55
CA LYS A 874 -0.36 -46.25 2.26
C LYS A 874 -0.15 -47.71 2.68
N LYS A 875 -1.07 -48.32 3.44
CA LYS A 875 -1.04 -49.74 3.82
C LYS A 875 -2.02 -50.63 3.02
N ALA A 876 -2.62 -50.13 1.94
CA ALA A 876 -3.63 -50.86 1.18
C ALA A 876 -3.24 -51.05 -0.29
N SER A 877 -3.23 -52.32 -0.73
CA SER A 877 -3.03 -52.85 -2.10
C SER A 877 -1.61 -52.77 -2.69
N PRO A 878 -1.25 -53.62 -3.69
CA PRO A 878 -2.02 -54.73 -4.30
C PRO A 878 -1.30 -56.10 -4.36
N SER A 879 -2.00 -57.20 -4.06
CA SER A 879 -1.68 -58.58 -4.48
C SER A 879 -2.89 -59.51 -4.23
N LYS A 880 -3.16 -60.58 -5.01
CA LYS A 880 -2.73 -60.93 -6.39
C LYS A 880 -3.81 -61.80 -7.09
N THR A 881 -3.54 -62.15 -8.35
CA THR A 881 -4.41 -62.77 -9.36
C THR A 881 -5.03 -64.15 -9.03
N LYS A 882 -6.10 -64.52 -9.75
CA LYS A 882 -6.80 -65.83 -9.75
C LYS A 882 -5.88 -67.06 -9.94
N SER A 883 -6.30 -68.20 -9.38
CA SER A 883 -6.12 -69.54 -9.97
C SER A 883 -7.33 -70.44 -9.66
N LYS A 884 -7.35 -71.67 -10.20
CA LYS A 884 -8.49 -72.61 -10.26
C LYS A 884 -8.45 -73.72 -9.19
N ASN A 885 -9.64 -74.30 -8.91
CA ASN A 885 -9.92 -75.67 -8.43
C ASN A 885 -9.31 -76.08 -7.06
N ASN A 886 -9.95 -76.88 -6.19
CA ASN A 886 -10.94 -77.95 -6.38
C ASN A 886 -12.03 -77.94 -5.27
N SER A 887 -13.01 -78.84 -5.38
CA SER A 887 -13.93 -79.23 -4.31
C SER A 887 -13.29 -80.22 -3.33
N GLU A 888 -13.63 -80.17 -2.03
CA GLU A 888 -14.45 -81.21 -1.36
C GLU A 888 -14.68 -80.97 0.16
N GLN A 889 -15.87 -81.40 0.61
CA GLN A 889 -16.27 -82.05 1.88
C GLN A 889 -15.75 -81.66 3.30
N ASN A 890 -16.70 -81.78 4.24
CA ASN A 890 -16.61 -82.24 5.64
C ASN A 890 -15.90 -81.40 6.74
N ALA A 891 -16.73 -80.57 7.38
CA ALA A 891 -17.27 -80.81 8.73
C ALA A 891 -16.38 -80.93 10.00
N PHE A 892 -16.92 -80.30 11.04
CA PHE A 892 -17.06 -80.76 12.44
C PHE A 892 -16.04 -80.35 13.54
N LYS A 893 -16.64 -79.74 14.57
CA LYS A 893 -16.39 -79.88 16.02
C LYS A 893 -15.16 -79.25 16.71
N THR A 894 -15.51 -78.38 17.68
CA THR A 894 -15.12 -78.38 19.11
C THR A 894 -13.78 -78.96 19.58
N ALA A 895 -13.18 -78.50 20.68
CA ALA A 895 -13.25 -77.27 21.50
C ALA A 895 -12.41 -77.53 22.77
N GLU A 896 -11.57 -76.59 23.22
CA GLU A 896 -11.07 -76.47 24.60
C GLU A 896 -10.44 -75.07 24.74
N ASN A 897 -10.58 -74.24 25.78
CA ASN A 897 -10.80 -74.36 27.23
C ASN A 897 -9.51 -74.31 28.07
N THR A 898 -9.56 -73.55 29.17
CA THR A 898 -8.62 -73.47 30.32
C THR A 898 -7.17 -72.95 30.20
N SER A 899 -6.73 -72.35 31.33
CA SER A 899 -5.34 -72.16 31.83
C SER A 899 -4.48 -70.97 31.36
N THR A 900 -4.55 -69.88 32.14
CA THR A 900 -3.37 -69.14 32.67
C THR A 900 -2.49 -70.10 33.52
N PRO A 901 -1.16 -69.87 33.75
CA PRO A 901 -0.67 -68.63 34.39
C PRO A 901 0.83 -68.20 34.17
N ALA A 902 1.21 -67.15 34.91
CA ALA A 902 2.52 -66.96 35.57
C ALA A 902 3.80 -66.47 34.82
N SER A 903 4.03 -65.14 34.89
CA SER A 903 4.97 -64.51 35.88
C SER A 903 6.30 -63.81 35.47
N LYS A 904 6.70 -62.88 36.37
CA LYS A 904 8.07 -62.54 36.89
C LYS A 904 8.95 -61.42 36.28
N LYS A 905 9.65 -60.73 37.22
CA LYS A 905 10.82 -59.79 37.14
C LYS A 905 10.57 -58.38 36.55
N LYS A 906 10.81 -57.21 37.18
CA LYS A 906 11.35 -56.71 38.50
C LYS A 906 12.82 -56.17 38.57
N LYS A 907 12.99 -54.84 38.50
CA LYS A 907 14.11 -53.90 38.95
C LYS A 907 13.52 -52.45 38.89
N LYS A 908 13.71 -51.42 39.73
CA LYS A 908 14.33 -51.10 41.06
C LYS A 908 15.76 -50.45 41.11
N ARG A 909 15.83 -49.24 41.75
CA ARG A 909 16.99 -48.37 42.14
C ARG A 909 17.74 -47.65 40.99
N LYS A 910 18.42 -46.50 41.18
CA LYS A 910 18.59 -45.51 42.30
C LYS A 910 17.81 -44.19 42.00
N SER A 911 17.55 -43.17 42.84
CA SER A 911 17.86 -42.73 44.23
C SER A 911 19.19 -41.98 44.56
N GLY A 912 19.15 -40.65 44.77
CA GLY A 912 20.23 -39.76 45.28
C GLY A 912 19.66 -38.46 45.93
N THR A 913 20.41 -37.76 46.80
CA THR A 913 19.87 -36.71 47.73
C THR A 913 20.88 -35.65 48.26
N SER A 914 20.57 -34.34 48.18
CA SER A 914 21.22 -33.21 48.94
C SER A 914 20.53 -31.85 48.64
N SER A 915 19.78 -31.18 49.53
CA SER A 915 20.19 -30.23 50.61
C SER A 915 20.61 -28.81 50.12
N ALA A 916 20.21 -27.66 50.72
CA ALA A 916 19.44 -27.39 51.94
C ALA A 916 18.76 -25.98 51.96
N SER A 917 17.53 -25.89 52.52
CA SER A 917 17.07 -25.03 53.66
C SER A 917 17.20 -23.46 53.60
N PRO A 918 16.52 -22.67 54.49
CA PRO A 918 15.90 -21.38 54.08
C PRO A 918 16.18 -20.17 55.02
N LEU A 919 15.41 -19.08 54.91
CA LEU A 919 14.92 -18.09 55.92
C LEU A 919 13.98 -17.11 55.16
N ILE A 920 12.67 -16.96 55.47
CA ILE A 920 12.00 -16.21 56.56
C ILE A 920 12.18 -14.68 56.49
N GLU A 921 11.08 -13.97 56.22
CA GLU A 921 10.54 -12.92 57.12
C GLU A 921 9.00 -12.77 56.91
N GLU A 922 8.28 -12.21 57.89
CA GLU A 922 6.81 -12.08 57.94
C GLU A 922 6.35 -10.60 57.89
N VAL A 923 5.13 -10.32 58.39
CA VAL A 923 4.46 -9.00 58.59
C VAL A 923 3.73 -8.43 57.35
N SER A 924 2.46 -8.04 57.39
CA SER A 924 1.20 -8.62 57.94
C SER A 924 0.11 -7.54 57.87
N ALA A 925 -1.06 -7.91 57.33
CA ALA A 925 -2.40 -7.46 57.72
C ALA A 925 -2.85 -5.97 57.61
N HIS A 926 -4.18 -5.84 57.50
CA HIS A 926 -5.03 -4.65 57.51
C HIS A 926 -4.93 -3.71 56.29
N SER A 927 -6.05 -3.14 55.79
CA SER A 927 -7.46 -3.25 56.23
C SER A 927 -8.40 -3.60 55.06
#